data_AF-A0A8T4WK46-F1
#
_entry.id   AF-A0A8T4WK46-F1
#
_cell.length_a   1.000
_cell.length_b   1.000
_cell.length_c   1.000
_cell.angle_alpha   90.00
_cell.angle_beta   90.00
_cell.angle_gamma   90.00
#
_symmetry.space_group_name_H-M   'P 1'
#
loop_
_entity.id
_entity.type
_entity.pdbx_description
1 polymer ?
#
loop_
_entity_poly.entity_id
_entity_poly.type
_entity_poly.pdbx_seq_one_letter_code
_entity_poly.pdbx_strand_id
1 'polypeptide(L)'
;MVHRTILCSYCNKPLQVTDEKANQITCPICNKETVVTSLSFTVEELDFYAIKKPYSYISILKEKDSLKKKYVVLEPILSEEDTNILSFLREKILKSLNVRLDELEDAESYLIKSIETILDKYDITIDGISWEKIFYYIKKQFLGYDNIDPLMNDPSIEDISCDGAKVPMFVYQREFGSLETNIIFSKEKNLSNFVVKLAQKCGKHISVSDPMLDATMPDGSRIQMTLSGEVTTRGSTFTIRKFRADPITPIDLVDFETFSTKMIAYLWMAVERGFNALISGGTASGKTSVLNALGLFIPRDSKIVSIEETREINLPHPNWIPGVTRSGFGEVVNDRMVGEIDLFDLMKAALRQRPEYIMVGEIRGKEAYVLFQAMATGHTTYSTVHADSTQALIHRLEGKPINIPRTMLQSLDIVLLMRNQKTQDKNQRRCMKIVELLNIDSETKEVLTNTVFEWNPQENLFSFSGKSYILEQIRTELDMSANDMSQEIQQRVDILSWLRKYHIREFTDVTKILAKYAETPEKVQEIILNEPEKIDAEIKDELSINEPEYDSLLSIPKVKKRNIISQDIKQNKKEKKNPLLSLFSADKSKKKQRSLKNEKVTQSSKKSLAKKKIYFTAKLKEKLTIKKRKDNKSFLNLHKDKEKTPKVSNPAVYYTTSKKMGKQDQKHRMKNTETVEKEIDEIIGAHHNSEQTKDTTKPDKTISKDEKQKEKKK
;
A
#
# COMPACT_ATOMS: atom_id res chain seq x y z
N MET A 1 22.52 -36.28 17.00
CA MET A 1 23.01 -36.56 15.64
C MET A 1 22.60 -35.41 14.76
N VAL A 2 23.48 -34.98 13.86
CA VAL A 2 23.23 -33.81 13.03
C VAL A 2 22.48 -34.30 11.79
N HIS A 3 21.22 -33.90 11.67
CA HIS A 3 20.37 -34.23 10.53
C HIS A 3 20.21 -32.98 9.69
N ARG A 4 20.25 -33.13 8.36
CA ARG A 4 19.83 -32.10 7.41
C ARG A 4 18.82 -32.68 6.44
N THR A 5 17.91 -31.85 5.96
CA THR A 5 16.91 -32.26 4.98
C THR A 5 17.42 -32.06 3.56
N ILE A 6 17.23 -33.07 2.71
CA ILE A 6 17.43 -33.00 1.26
C ILE A 6 16.16 -33.43 0.52
N LEU A 7 16.08 -33.19 -0.79
CA LEU A 7 15.01 -33.74 -1.61
C LEU A 7 15.50 -34.98 -2.37
N CYS A 8 14.66 -36.00 -2.43
CA CYS A 8 14.90 -37.14 -3.31
C CYS A 8 14.97 -36.69 -4.77
N SER A 9 16.05 -37.01 -5.47
CA SER A 9 16.23 -36.72 -6.91
C SER A 9 15.16 -37.34 -7.81
N TYR A 10 14.45 -38.37 -7.33
CA TYR A 10 13.38 -39.03 -8.08
C TYR A 10 12.00 -38.53 -7.66
N CYS A 11 11.60 -38.73 -6.41
CA CYS A 11 10.23 -38.42 -5.98
C CYS A 11 10.04 -37.03 -5.37
N ASN A 12 11.10 -36.21 -5.28
CA ASN A 12 11.12 -34.86 -4.71
C ASN A 12 10.61 -34.74 -3.27
N LYS A 13 10.42 -35.86 -2.56
CA LYS A 13 10.00 -35.83 -1.16
C LYS A 13 11.20 -35.54 -0.25
N PRO A 14 10.99 -34.78 0.84
CA PRO A 14 12.02 -34.52 1.85
C PRO A 14 12.54 -35.80 2.50
N LEU A 15 13.86 -35.88 2.64
CA LEU A 15 14.60 -36.97 3.27
C LEU A 15 15.57 -36.40 4.30
N GLN A 16 15.57 -36.97 5.50
CA GLN A 16 16.54 -36.64 6.54
C GLN A 16 17.80 -37.47 6.34
N VAL A 17 18.95 -36.79 6.29
CA VAL A 17 20.28 -37.43 6.17
C VAL A 17 21.17 -37.03 7.32
N THR A 18 21.89 -38.00 7.87
CA THR A 18 23.02 -37.78 8.77
C THR A 18 24.25 -37.40 7.95
N ASP A 19 25.05 -36.46 8.43
CA ASP A 19 26.22 -35.87 7.73
C ASP A 19 27.40 -36.86 7.50
N GLU A 20 27.15 -38.17 7.54
CA GLU A 20 28.17 -39.21 7.39
C GLU A 20 28.34 -39.58 5.91
N LYS A 21 29.26 -38.90 5.20
CA LYS A 21 30.04 -39.34 3.99
C LYS A 21 29.37 -40.20 2.89
N ALA A 22 28.06 -40.40 2.92
CA ALA A 22 27.34 -41.25 2.00
C ALA A 22 26.98 -40.41 0.78
N ASN A 23 27.63 -40.67 -0.34
CA ASN A 23 27.33 -40.01 -1.61
C ASN A 23 25.97 -40.44 -2.18
N GLN A 24 25.39 -41.52 -1.67
CA GLN A 24 24.11 -42.08 -2.10
C GLN A 24 23.33 -42.62 -0.90
N ILE A 25 22.01 -42.39 -0.88
CA ILE A 25 21.09 -43.03 0.07
C ILE A 25 19.91 -43.62 -0.69
N THR A 26 19.39 -44.74 -0.23
CA THR A 26 18.12 -45.27 -0.75
C THR A 26 16.96 -44.47 -0.16
N CYS A 27 16.16 -43.86 -1.02
CA CYS A 27 14.96 -43.17 -0.59
C CYS A 27 13.95 -44.18 -0.02
N PRO A 28 13.51 -44.06 1.24
CA PRO A 28 12.53 -44.98 1.84
C PRO A 28 11.13 -44.88 1.23
N ILE A 29 10.88 -43.86 0.39
CA ILE A 29 9.56 -43.59 -0.18
C ILE A 29 9.42 -44.15 -1.60
N CYS A 30 10.47 -44.06 -2.42
CA CYS A 30 10.44 -44.59 -3.79
C CYS A 30 11.44 -45.72 -4.04
N ASN A 31 12.20 -46.14 -3.02
CA ASN A 31 13.25 -47.17 -3.07
C ASN A 31 14.34 -46.95 -4.14
N LYS A 32 14.51 -45.71 -4.62
CA LYS A 32 15.57 -45.34 -5.57
C LYS A 32 16.74 -44.68 -4.84
N GLU A 33 17.95 -44.89 -5.35
CA GLU A 33 19.18 -44.28 -4.81
C GLU A 33 19.26 -42.80 -5.19
N THR A 34 19.21 -41.92 -4.20
CA THR A 34 19.39 -40.48 -4.36
C THR A 34 20.83 -40.10 -4.07
N VAL A 35 21.41 -39.29 -4.95
CA VAL A 35 22.73 -38.69 -4.75
C VAL A 35 22.62 -37.59 -3.71
N VAL A 36 23.48 -37.63 -2.69
CA VAL A 36 23.57 -36.60 -1.66
C VAL A 36 24.81 -35.77 -1.91
N THR A 37 24.63 -34.47 -2.10
CA THR A 37 25.77 -33.55 -2.20
C THR A 37 26.45 -33.48 -0.84
N SER A 38 27.69 -33.97 -0.76
CA SER A 38 28.51 -33.84 0.43
C SER A 38 28.81 -32.36 0.69
N LEU A 39 28.61 -31.92 1.94
CA LEU A 39 29.01 -30.60 2.38
C LEU A 39 30.44 -30.67 2.89
N SER A 40 31.23 -29.62 2.63
CA SER A 40 32.61 -29.52 3.12
C SER A 40 32.71 -29.17 4.61
N PHE A 41 31.58 -28.93 5.27
CA PHE A 41 31.46 -28.49 6.66
C PHE A 41 30.25 -29.15 7.32
N THR A 42 30.30 -29.32 8.65
CA THR A 42 29.19 -29.87 9.42
C THR A 42 28.11 -28.81 9.64
N VAL A 43 26.84 -29.14 9.38
CA VAL A 43 25.72 -28.18 9.46
C VAL A 43 24.63 -28.64 10.40
N GLU A 44 24.16 -27.78 11.29
CA GLU A 44 22.97 -28.02 12.11
C GLU A 44 21.72 -27.43 11.42
N GLU A 45 20.67 -28.23 11.21
CA GLU A 45 19.37 -27.73 10.72
C GLU A 45 18.61 -27.08 11.87
N LEU A 46 18.39 -25.77 11.77
CA LEU A 46 17.67 -24.98 12.77
C LEU A 46 16.16 -24.98 12.53
N ASP A 47 15.74 -25.02 11.27
CA ASP A 47 14.33 -24.99 10.87
C ASP A 47 14.13 -25.61 9.48
N PHE A 48 12.95 -26.21 9.26
CA PHE A 48 12.55 -26.81 7.99
C PHE A 48 11.05 -26.70 7.78
N TYR A 49 10.65 -26.06 6.67
CA TYR A 49 9.24 -25.88 6.33
C TYR A 49 9.01 -25.85 4.81
N ALA A 50 7.76 -26.10 4.41
CA ALA A 50 7.35 -26.10 3.01
C ALA A 50 6.80 -24.73 2.62
N ILE A 51 7.17 -24.24 1.43
CA ILE A 51 6.55 -23.06 0.82
C ILE A 51 5.41 -23.50 -0.09
N LYS A 52 5.69 -24.43 -0.99
CA LYS A 52 4.70 -24.94 -1.95
C LYS A 52 4.85 -26.44 -2.07
N LYS A 53 4.05 -27.19 -1.30
CA LYS A 53 4.06 -28.66 -1.36
C LYS A 53 3.57 -29.13 -2.74
N PRO A 54 4.20 -30.16 -3.35
CA PRO A 54 5.40 -30.90 -2.93
C PRO A 54 6.71 -30.37 -3.56
N TYR A 55 6.74 -29.14 -4.09
CA TYR A 55 7.81 -28.66 -4.95
C TYR A 55 8.92 -27.91 -4.20
N SER A 56 8.58 -26.95 -3.35
CA SER A 56 9.57 -26.06 -2.73
C SER A 56 9.53 -26.10 -1.21
N TYR A 57 10.72 -26.26 -0.64
CA TYR A 57 10.98 -26.32 0.79
C TYR A 57 12.15 -25.43 1.16
N ILE A 58 12.18 -24.97 2.40
CA ILE A 58 13.26 -24.18 2.97
C ILE A 58 13.89 -24.97 4.11
N SER A 59 15.22 -24.99 4.15
CA SER A 59 16.00 -25.47 5.27
C SER A 59 16.92 -24.35 5.75
N ILE A 60 16.85 -24.01 7.03
CA ILE A 60 17.73 -23.03 7.67
C ILE A 60 18.87 -23.80 8.33
N LEU A 61 20.07 -23.66 7.78
CA LEU A 61 21.25 -24.39 8.23
C LEU A 61 22.20 -23.47 8.98
N LYS A 62 22.88 -23.99 10.00
CA LYS A 62 23.95 -23.31 10.73
C LYS A 62 25.25 -24.11 10.63
N GLU A 63 26.28 -23.49 10.07
CA GLU A 63 27.61 -24.09 10.03
C GLU A 63 28.21 -24.14 11.43
N LYS A 64 28.74 -25.29 11.85
CA LYS A 64 29.30 -25.42 13.21
C LYS A 64 30.59 -24.62 13.41
N ASP A 65 31.45 -24.59 12.41
CA ASP A 65 32.78 -23.96 12.53
C ASP A 65 32.71 -22.44 12.41
N SER A 66 31.93 -21.93 11.46
CA SER A 66 31.83 -20.49 11.18
C SER A 66 30.68 -19.81 11.92
N LEU A 67 29.75 -20.59 12.51
CA LEU A 67 28.48 -20.14 13.09
C LEU A 67 27.57 -19.39 12.10
N LYS A 68 27.90 -19.38 10.81
CA LYS A 68 27.10 -18.73 9.78
C LYS A 68 25.80 -19.50 9.56
N LYS A 69 24.71 -18.75 9.49
CA LYS A 69 23.40 -19.27 9.14
C LYS A 69 23.15 -19.08 7.64
N LYS A 70 22.55 -20.09 7.00
CA LYS A 70 22.23 -20.12 5.58
C LYS A 70 20.76 -20.45 5.37
N TYR A 71 20.16 -19.80 4.38
CA TYR A 71 18.80 -20.04 3.93
C TYR A 71 18.85 -20.88 2.67
N VAL A 72 18.57 -22.18 2.78
CA VAL A 72 18.70 -23.11 1.65
C VAL A 72 17.32 -23.38 1.05
N VAL A 73 17.15 -22.95 -0.20
CA VAL A 73 15.98 -23.28 -1.01
C VAL A 73 16.19 -24.65 -1.63
N LEU A 74 15.25 -25.55 -1.36
CA LEU A 74 15.20 -26.90 -1.90
C LEU A 74 14.07 -26.98 -2.92
N GLU A 75 14.42 -27.26 -4.18
CA GLU A 75 13.50 -27.39 -5.31
C GLU A 75 13.69 -28.75 -6.02
N PRO A 76 12.75 -29.18 -6.88
CA PRO A 76 12.84 -30.48 -7.56
C PRO A 76 14.11 -30.57 -8.41
N ILE A 77 14.87 -31.65 -8.24
CA ILE A 77 16.12 -31.85 -8.99
C ILE A 77 15.78 -32.33 -10.40
N LEU A 78 16.26 -31.59 -11.41
CA LEU A 78 16.12 -31.94 -12.82
C LEU A 78 17.26 -32.86 -13.25
N SER A 79 16.93 -33.89 -14.04
CA SER A 79 17.94 -34.65 -14.78
C SER A 79 18.50 -33.82 -15.95
N GLU A 80 19.58 -34.28 -16.58
CA GLU A 80 20.10 -33.64 -17.80
C GLU A 80 19.06 -33.63 -18.92
N GLU A 81 18.29 -34.71 -19.06
CA GLU A 81 17.20 -34.83 -20.02
C GLU A 81 16.08 -33.83 -19.72
N ASP A 82 15.61 -33.75 -18.46
CA ASP A 82 14.59 -32.78 -18.05
C ASP A 82 15.05 -31.34 -18.30
N THR A 83 16.32 -31.05 -18.04
CA THR A 83 16.92 -29.73 -18.25
C THR A 83 16.93 -29.34 -19.73
N ASN A 84 17.27 -30.30 -20.61
CA ASN A 84 17.24 -30.09 -22.05
C ASN A 84 15.80 -29.85 -22.54
N ILE A 85 14.84 -30.67 -22.10
CA ILE A 85 13.42 -30.50 -22.45
C ILE A 85 12.88 -29.17 -21.95
N LEU A 86 13.16 -28.80 -20.69
CA LEU A 86 12.76 -27.50 -20.12
C LEU A 86 13.31 -26.34 -20.95
N SER A 87 14.59 -26.40 -21.36
CA SER A 87 15.21 -25.36 -22.18
C SER A 87 14.56 -25.23 -23.56
N PHE A 88 14.22 -26.36 -24.18
CA PHE A 88 13.53 -26.42 -25.46
C PHE A 88 12.11 -25.85 -25.37
N LEU A 89 11.33 -26.30 -24.39
CA LEU A 89 9.98 -25.81 -24.14
C LEU A 89 9.99 -24.30 -23.88
N ARG A 90 10.90 -23.82 -23.03
CA ARG A 90 11.07 -22.38 -22.75
C ARG A 90 11.29 -21.57 -24.02
N GLU A 91 12.19 -22.00 -24.90
CA GLU A 91 12.48 -21.28 -26.15
C GLU A 91 11.26 -21.23 -27.08
N LYS A 92 10.53 -22.35 -27.20
CA LYS A 92 9.33 -22.45 -28.06
C LYS A 92 8.17 -21.64 -27.51
N ILE A 93 7.96 -21.68 -26.20
CA ILE A 93 6.94 -20.88 -25.52
C ILE A 93 7.23 -19.39 -25.72
N LEU A 94 8.46 -18.93 -25.50
CA LEU A 94 8.84 -17.52 -25.73
C LEU A 94 8.62 -17.05 -27.18
N LYS A 95 8.77 -17.95 -28.16
CA LYS A 95 8.54 -17.63 -29.59
C LYS A 95 7.07 -17.70 -30.01
N SER A 96 6.23 -18.39 -29.26
CA SER A 96 4.82 -18.64 -29.60
C SER A 96 3.83 -17.80 -28.77
N LEU A 97 4.24 -17.35 -27.59
CA LEU A 97 3.43 -16.47 -26.74
C LEU A 97 3.32 -15.07 -27.36
N ASN A 98 2.18 -14.83 -28.01
CA ASN A 98 1.78 -13.50 -28.50
C ASN A 98 0.85 -12.77 -27.51
N VAL A 99 0.54 -13.39 -26.36
CA VAL A 99 -0.39 -12.87 -25.36
C VAL A 99 0.35 -12.68 -24.04
N ARG A 100 0.06 -11.60 -23.34
CA ARG A 100 0.51 -11.41 -21.96
C ARG A 100 -0.25 -12.37 -21.06
N LEU A 101 0.47 -13.34 -20.48
CA LEU A 101 -0.13 -14.33 -19.58
C LEU A 101 -0.79 -13.70 -18.36
N ASP A 102 -0.29 -12.55 -17.89
CA ASP A 102 -0.82 -11.82 -16.74
C ASP A 102 -2.24 -11.26 -16.95
N GLU A 103 -2.74 -11.23 -18.19
CA GLU A 103 -4.06 -10.69 -18.56
C GLU A 103 -5.12 -11.79 -18.77
N LEU A 104 -4.73 -13.06 -18.63
CA LEU A 104 -5.61 -14.20 -18.80
C LEU A 104 -6.22 -14.64 -17.47
N GLU A 105 -7.54 -14.82 -17.44
CA GLU A 105 -8.27 -15.37 -16.27
C GLU A 105 -7.76 -16.77 -15.89
N ASP A 106 -7.40 -17.60 -16.89
CA ASP A 106 -6.84 -18.93 -16.69
C ASP A 106 -5.52 -19.10 -17.46
N ALA A 107 -4.51 -18.36 -17.01
CA ALA A 107 -3.16 -18.40 -17.58
C ALA A 107 -2.50 -19.78 -17.42
N GLU A 108 -2.85 -20.53 -16.37
CA GLU A 108 -2.29 -21.85 -16.10
C GLU A 108 -2.76 -22.89 -17.11
N SER A 109 -4.07 -23.00 -17.35
CA SER A 109 -4.60 -23.93 -18.35
C SER A 109 -4.14 -23.57 -19.76
N TYR A 110 -3.99 -22.28 -20.07
CA TYR A 110 -3.44 -21.85 -21.35
C TYR A 110 -1.98 -22.31 -21.53
N LEU A 111 -1.18 -22.21 -20.47
CA LEU A 111 0.22 -22.65 -20.48
C LEU A 111 0.32 -24.17 -20.63
N ILE A 112 -0.51 -24.94 -19.93
CA ILE A 112 -0.59 -26.41 -20.05
C ILE A 112 -0.87 -26.81 -21.51
N LYS A 113 -1.95 -26.28 -22.11
CA LYS A 113 -2.32 -26.56 -23.51
C LYS A 113 -1.21 -26.18 -24.50
N SER A 114 -0.52 -25.08 -24.23
CA SER A 114 0.60 -24.63 -25.07
C SER A 114 1.76 -25.61 -25.01
N ILE A 115 2.08 -26.13 -23.82
CA ILE A 115 3.12 -27.13 -23.65
C ILE A 115 2.72 -28.43 -24.35
N GLU A 116 1.51 -28.94 -24.13
CA GLU A 116 0.99 -30.17 -24.77
C GLU A 116 1.06 -30.06 -26.30
N THR A 117 0.62 -28.93 -26.86
CA THR A 117 0.69 -28.68 -28.32
C THR A 117 2.14 -28.72 -28.85
N ILE A 118 3.10 -28.21 -28.07
CA ILE A 118 4.52 -28.25 -28.45
C ILE A 118 5.04 -29.70 -28.36
N LEU A 119 4.70 -30.43 -27.31
CA LEU A 119 5.13 -31.83 -27.15
C LEU A 119 4.60 -32.71 -28.27
N ASP A 120 3.30 -32.61 -28.59
CA ASP A 120 2.66 -33.36 -29.67
C ASP A 120 3.29 -33.03 -31.03
N LYS A 121 3.57 -31.75 -31.28
CA LYS A 121 4.16 -31.29 -32.56
C LYS A 121 5.57 -31.83 -32.79
N TYR A 122 6.33 -32.04 -31.72
CA TYR A 122 7.71 -32.48 -31.78
C TYR A 122 7.90 -33.96 -31.39
N ASP A 123 6.79 -34.68 -31.15
CA ASP A 123 6.75 -36.09 -30.77
C ASP A 123 7.62 -36.40 -29.54
N ILE A 124 7.56 -35.52 -28.53
CA ILE A 124 8.33 -35.64 -27.28
C ILE A 124 7.43 -36.25 -26.21
N THR A 125 7.81 -37.43 -25.71
CA THR A 125 7.15 -38.09 -24.58
C THR A 125 7.84 -37.76 -23.26
N ILE A 126 7.07 -37.41 -22.23
CA ILE A 126 7.57 -37.12 -20.88
C ILE A 126 6.81 -38.00 -19.88
N ASP A 127 7.51 -38.63 -18.94
CA ASP A 127 6.84 -39.36 -17.85
C ASP A 127 6.17 -38.41 -16.84
N GLY A 128 5.23 -38.92 -16.05
CA GLY A 128 4.44 -38.08 -15.13
C GLY A 128 5.28 -37.33 -14.07
N ILE A 129 6.39 -37.92 -13.61
CA ILE A 129 7.24 -37.29 -12.59
C ILE A 129 8.06 -36.16 -13.22
N SER A 130 8.67 -36.41 -14.39
CA SER A 130 9.38 -35.37 -15.13
C SER A 130 8.46 -34.26 -15.60
N TRP A 131 7.22 -34.58 -15.99
CA TRP A 131 6.20 -33.58 -16.29
C TRP A 131 5.95 -32.65 -15.11
N GLU A 132 5.69 -33.18 -13.92
CA GLU A 132 5.46 -32.36 -12.72
C GLU A 132 6.65 -31.43 -12.40
N LYS A 133 7.89 -31.94 -12.54
CA LYS A 133 9.11 -31.15 -12.34
C LYS A 133 9.24 -30.03 -13.37
N ILE A 134 9.14 -30.36 -14.65
CA ILE A 134 9.28 -29.40 -15.75
C ILE A 134 8.17 -28.34 -15.66
N PHE A 135 6.93 -28.78 -15.40
CA PHE A 135 5.79 -27.89 -15.24
C PHE A 135 5.96 -26.92 -14.07
N TYR A 136 6.50 -27.38 -12.93
CA TYR A 136 6.84 -26.50 -11.81
C TYR A 136 7.79 -25.36 -12.25
N TYR A 137 8.88 -25.68 -12.96
CA TYR A 137 9.84 -24.67 -13.44
C TYR A 137 9.25 -23.74 -14.49
N ILE A 138 8.42 -24.25 -15.41
CA ILE A 138 7.72 -23.43 -16.41
C ILE A 138 6.74 -22.48 -15.71
N LYS A 139 5.90 -22.98 -14.80
CA LYS A 139 4.96 -22.17 -14.00
C LYS A 139 5.70 -21.08 -13.22
N LYS A 140 6.77 -21.45 -12.51
CA LYS A 140 7.64 -20.53 -11.77
C LYS A 140 8.24 -19.44 -12.66
N GLN A 141 8.63 -19.76 -13.89
CA GLN A 141 9.26 -18.82 -14.81
C GLN A 141 8.29 -17.87 -15.52
N PHE A 142 7.12 -18.37 -15.93
CA PHE A 142 6.18 -17.61 -16.75
C PHE A 142 5.07 -16.94 -15.95
N LEU A 143 4.59 -17.57 -14.87
CA LEU A 143 3.54 -17.02 -13.99
C LEU A 143 4.14 -16.47 -12.68
N GLY A 144 5.17 -17.15 -12.16
CA GLY A 144 5.87 -16.76 -10.94
C GLY A 144 6.94 -15.68 -11.12
N TYR A 145 7.88 -15.61 -10.17
CA TYR A 145 9.00 -14.67 -10.17
C TYR A 145 10.33 -15.28 -10.62
N ASP A 146 10.31 -16.36 -11.40
CA ASP A 146 11.51 -17.08 -11.84
C ASP A 146 12.38 -17.48 -10.63
N ASN A 147 13.71 -17.45 -10.71
CA ASN A 147 14.63 -17.86 -9.63
C ASN A 147 14.26 -17.41 -8.20
N ILE A 148 13.67 -16.22 -8.01
CA ILE A 148 13.33 -15.68 -6.68
C ILE A 148 11.94 -16.10 -6.19
N ASP A 149 11.17 -16.85 -6.97
CA ASP A 149 9.79 -17.26 -6.65
C ASP A 149 9.65 -17.94 -5.27
N PRO A 150 10.54 -18.86 -4.84
CA PRO A 150 10.46 -19.43 -3.50
C PRO A 150 10.61 -18.37 -2.40
N LEU A 151 11.48 -17.37 -2.61
CA LEU A 151 11.70 -16.27 -1.67
C LEU A 151 10.49 -15.33 -1.62
N MET A 152 9.90 -15.04 -2.78
CA MET A 152 8.69 -14.22 -2.89
C MET A 152 7.47 -14.89 -2.26
N ASN A 153 7.38 -16.22 -2.31
CA ASN A 153 6.27 -16.97 -1.73
C ASN A 153 6.46 -17.31 -0.23
N ASP A 154 7.65 -17.09 0.34
CA ASP A 154 7.88 -17.33 1.77
C ASP A 154 7.40 -16.15 2.65
N PRO A 155 6.34 -16.31 3.46
CA PRO A 155 5.81 -15.23 4.30
C PRO A 155 6.76 -14.80 5.45
N SER A 156 7.80 -15.58 5.74
CA SER A 156 8.78 -15.29 6.80
C SER A 156 9.86 -14.29 6.37
N ILE A 157 10.03 -14.06 5.07
CA ILE A 157 10.98 -13.10 4.51
C ILE A 157 10.38 -11.69 4.49
N GLU A 158 11.16 -10.69 4.89
CA GLU A 158 10.82 -9.27 4.80
C GLU A 158 11.54 -8.59 3.63
N ASP A 159 12.85 -8.79 3.50
CA ASP A 159 13.68 -8.17 2.47
C ASP A 159 14.47 -9.23 1.69
N ILE A 160 14.69 -9.00 0.39
CA ILE A 160 15.51 -9.83 -0.52
C ILE A 160 16.52 -8.92 -1.21
N SER A 161 17.81 -9.26 -1.19
CA SER A 161 18.88 -8.51 -1.86
C SER A 161 19.69 -9.37 -2.81
N CYS A 162 19.94 -8.85 -4.01
CA CYS A 162 20.90 -9.38 -4.97
C CYS A 162 21.94 -8.31 -5.28
N ASP A 163 23.15 -8.49 -4.76
CA ASP A 163 24.22 -7.48 -4.78
C ASP A 163 25.17 -7.62 -5.98
N GLY A 164 24.83 -8.49 -6.94
CA GLY A 164 25.56 -8.67 -8.19
C GLY A 164 25.73 -10.13 -8.62
N ALA A 165 26.35 -10.32 -9.78
CA ALA A 165 26.62 -11.66 -10.31
C ALA A 165 27.74 -12.36 -9.53
N LYS A 166 27.65 -13.69 -9.44
CA LYS A 166 28.55 -14.55 -8.64
C LYS A 166 28.54 -14.25 -7.14
N VAL A 167 27.55 -13.49 -6.68
CA VAL A 167 27.29 -13.24 -5.25
C VAL A 167 26.03 -14.01 -4.87
N PRO A 168 26.03 -14.75 -3.76
CA PRO A 168 24.81 -15.27 -3.18
C PRO A 168 23.81 -14.16 -2.89
N MET A 169 22.53 -14.42 -3.12
CA MET A 169 21.48 -13.53 -2.66
C MET A 169 21.37 -13.58 -1.13
N PHE A 170 20.98 -12.46 -0.53
CA PHE A 170 20.71 -12.36 0.90
C PHE A 170 19.22 -12.15 1.14
N VAL A 171 18.71 -12.68 2.24
CA VAL A 171 17.33 -12.45 2.68
C VAL A 171 17.33 -12.00 4.14
N TYR A 172 16.40 -11.13 4.49
CA TYR A 172 16.11 -10.83 5.89
C TYR A 172 14.88 -11.65 6.31
N GLN A 173 15.11 -12.68 7.13
CA GLN A 173 14.08 -13.54 7.69
C GLN A 173 13.76 -13.09 9.13
N ARG A 174 12.48 -13.09 9.51
CA ARG A 174 11.99 -12.48 10.76
C ARG A 174 12.69 -12.94 12.04
N GLU A 175 13.00 -14.22 12.16
CA GLU A 175 13.57 -14.86 13.35
C GLU A 175 15.10 -14.91 13.31
N PHE A 176 15.67 -15.24 12.14
CA PHE A 176 17.09 -15.49 11.99
C PHE A 176 17.89 -14.29 11.46
N GLY A 177 17.20 -13.22 11.04
CA GLY A 177 17.81 -12.00 10.53
C GLY A 177 18.34 -12.15 9.11
N SER A 178 19.48 -11.52 8.82
CA SER A 178 20.12 -11.59 7.51
C SER A 178 20.77 -12.96 7.28
N LEU A 179 20.35 -13.65 6.22
CA LEU A 179 20.81 -14.98 5.84
C LEU A 179 21.32 -15.01 4.40
N GLU A 180 22.42 -15.71 4.19
CA GLU A 180 22.95 -16.02 2.86
C GLU A 180 22.14 -17.17 2.23
N THR A 181 21.72 -17.02 0.97
CA THR A 181 20.97 -18.06 0.25
C THR A 181 21.86 -18.92 -0.65
N ASN A 182 21.34 -20.06 -1.12
CA ASN A 182 21.99 -20.87 -2.17
C ASN A 182 21.68 -20.37 -3.61
N ILE A 183 20.95 -19.26 -3.78
CA ILE A 183 20.59 -18.73 -5.10
C ILE A 183 21.70 -17.77 -5.57
N ILE A 184 22.32 -18.08 -6.71
CA ILE A 184 23.42 -17.30 -7.29
C ILE A 184 23.18 -17.14 -8.81
N PHE A 185 23.34 -15.91 -9.30
CA PHE A 185 23.43 -15.67 -10.75
C PHE A 185 24.87 -15.84 -11.22
N SER A 186 25.19 -16.92 -11.94
CA SER A 186 26.56 -17.23 -12.36
C SER A 186 27.17 -16.23 -13.35
N LYS A 187 26.32 -15.55 -14.14
CA LYS A 187 26.73 -14.60 -15.20
C LYS A 187 25.97 -13.29 -15.06
N GLU A 188 26.67 -12.17 -15.24
CA GLU A 188 26.10 -10.82 -15.21
C GLU A 188 25.00 -10.65 -16.26
N LYS A 189 25.21 -11.12 -17.49
CA LYS A 189 24.19 -11.08 -18.55
C LYS A 189 22.86 -11.72 -18.14
N ASN A 190 22.89 -12.82 -17.37
CA ASN A 190 21.67 -13.47 -16.89
C ASN A 190 20.96 -12.62 -15.84
N LEU A 191 21.71 -12.02 -14.93
CA LEU A 191 21.18 -11.11 -13.91
C LEU A 191 20.59 -9.85 -14.55
N SER A 192 21.27 -9.26 -15.53
CA SER A 192 20.81 -8.06 -16.24
C SER A 192 19.52 -8.34 -17.04
N ASN A 193 19.44 -9.48 -17.73
CA ASN A 193 18.19 -9.91 -18.37
C ASN A 193 17.06 -10.12 -17.35
N PHE A 194 17.40 -10.64 -16.17
CA PHE A 194 16.44 -10.85 -15.09
C PHE A 194 15.93 -9.51 -14.50
N VAL A 195 16.81 -8.53 -14.27
CA VAL A 195 16.45 -7.17 -13.85
C VAL A 195 15.54 -6.49 -14.87
N VAL A 196 15.85 -6.60 -16.17
CA VAL A 196 14.98 -6.07 -17.24
C VAL A 196 13.61 -6.75 -17.22
N LYS A 197 13.56 -8.07 -17.04
CA LYS A 197 12.30 -8.83 -16.93
C LYS A 197 11.48 -8.39 -15.70
N LEU A 198 12.12 -8.18 -14.55
CA LEU A 198 11.45 -7.69 -13.34
C LEU A 198 10.91 -6.27 -13.53
N ALA A 199 11.68 -5.36 -14.15
CA ALA A 199 11.21 -4.02 -14.48
C ALA A 199 9.95 -4.05 -15.35
N GLN A 200 9.93 -4.88 -16.40
CA GLN A 200 8.76 -5.09 -17.26
C GLN A 200 7.57 -5.65 -16.50
N LYS A 201 7.80 -6.62 -15.59
CA LYS A 201 6.73 -7.17 -14.73
C LYS A 201 6.13 -6.11 -13.80
N CYS A 202 6.92 -5.09 -13.43
CA CYS A 202 6.44 -3.92 -12.68
C CYS A 202 5.80 -2.84 -13.56
N GLY A 203 5.64 -3.08 -14.87
CA GLY A 203 5.08 -2.12 -15.83
C GLY A 203 6.00 -0.92 -16.12
N LYS A 204 7.30 -1.03 -15.83
CA LYS A 204 8.30 0.02 -16.05
C LYS A 204 9.42 -0.47 -16.98
N HIS A 205 10.26 0.47 -17.41
CA HIS A 205 11.43 0.17 -18.23
C HIS A 205 12.70 0.62 -17.51
N ILE A 206 13.75 -0.18 -17.65
CA ILE A 206 15.10 0.14 -17.19
C ILE A 206 16.03 0.02 -18.40
N SER A 207 16.99 0.93 -18.51
CA SER A 207 17.87 1.01 -19.69
C SER A 207 19.28 1.43 -19.28
N VAL A 208 20.23 1.37 -20.19
CA VAL A 208 21.59 1.86 -19.90
C VAL A 208 21.60 3.38 -19.68
N SER A 209 20.78 4.12 -20.43
CA SER A 209 20.61 5.57 -20.27
C SER A 209 19.88 5.97 -18.98
N ASP A 210 19.05 5.09 -18.44
CA ASP A 210 18.34 5.26 -17.18
C ASP A 210 18.45 3.97 -16.35
N PRO A 211 19.63 3.76 -15.71
CA PRO A 211 20.02 2.49 -15.14
C PRO A 211 19.49 2.25 -13.72
N MET A 212 18.72 3.17 -13.14
CA MET A 212 18.16 3.04 -11.79
C MET A 212 16.64 3.07 -11.85
N LEU A 213 16.00 2.18 -11.11
CA LEU A 213 14.53 2.08 -11.12
C LEU A 213 13.99 1.73 -9.75
N ASP A 214 13.12 2.60 -9.22
CA ASP A 214 12.21 2.27 -8.11
C ASP A 214 10.83 1.92 -8.68
N ALA A 215 10.27 0.79 -8.25
CA ALA A 215 8.96 0.32 -8.71
C ALA A 215 8.18 -0.43 -7.63
N THR A 216 6.90 -0.65 -7.90
CA THR A 216 6.02 -1.52 -7.12
C THR A 216 5.75 -2.77 -7.94
N MET A 217 5.99 -3.93 -7.33
CA MET A 217 5.76 -5.24 -7.91
C MET A 217 4.25 -5.56 -7.92
N PRO A 218 3.80 -6.55 -8.72
CA PRO A 218 2.38 -6.91 -8.80
C PRO A 218 1.74 -7.33 -7.48
N ASP A 219 2.52 -7.91 -6.55
CA ASP A 219 2.08 -8.29 -5.21
C ASP A 219 2.05 -7.11 -4.21
N GLY A 220 2.41 -5.90 -4.66
CA GLY A 220 2.53 -4.69 -3.83
C GLY A 220 3.92 -4.48 -3.25
N SER A 221 4.84 -5.44 -3.38
CA SER A 221 6.21 -5.32 -2.85
C SER A 221 6.97 -4.17 -3.51
N ARG A 222 7.83 -3.48 -2.76
CA ARG A 222 8.72 -2.45 -3.31
C ARG A 222 9.95 -3.12 -3.89
N ILE A 223 10.36 -2.71 -5.08
CA ILE A 223 11.62 -3.13 -5.67
C ILE A 223 12.45 -1.91 -6.10
N GLN A 224 13.73 -1.94 -5.74
CA GLN A 224 14.76 -1.06 -6.29
C GLN A 224 15.67 -1.92 -7.18
N MET A 225 16.02 -1.40 -8.35
CA MET A 225 16.89 -2.07 -9.31
C MET A 225 17.98 -1.13 -9.82
N THR A 226 19.14 -1.70 -10.12
CA THR A 226 20.17 -1.07 -10.92
C THR A 226 20.58 -1.97 -12.07
N LEU A 227 20.84 -1.39 -13.25
CA LEU A 227 21.23 -2.11 -14.45
C LEU A 227 22.69 -1.86 -14.81
N SER A 228 23.36 -2.94 -15.21
CA SER A 228 24.74 -2.96 -15.72
C SER A 228 25.80 -2.56 -14.70
N GLY A 229 27.05 -2.50 -15.15
CA GLY A 229 28.21 -2.08 -14.36
C GLY A 229 28.39 -0.56 -14.26
N GLU A 230 27.48 0.24 -14.82
CA GLU A 230 27.64 1.70 -14.94
C GLU A 230 27.40 2.43 -13.63
N VAL A 231 26.44 1.95 -12.83
CA VAL A 231 26.13 2.50 -11.50
C VAL A 231 26.76 1.66 -10.40
N THR A 232 26.78 0.33 -10.58
CA THR A 232 27.22 -0.64 -9.57
C THR A 232 28.41 -1.44 -10.08
N THR A 233 29.53 -1.39 -9.36
CA THR A 233 30.79 -2.02 -9.80
C THR A 233 30.73 -3.55 -9.91
N ARG A 234 29.70 -4.18 -9.34
CA ARG A 234 29.47 -5.65 -9.36
C ARG A 234 28.42 -6.10 -10.39
N GLY A 235 28.04 -5.21 -11.31
CA GLY A 235 26.97 -5.43 -12.28
C GLY A 235 25.59 -5.12 -11.70
N SER A 236 24.53 -5.49 -12.43
CA SER A 236 23.15 -5.22 -12.03
C SER A 236 22.81 -5.70 -10.63
N THR A 237 21.96 -4.97 -9.91
CA THR A 237 21.48 -5.33 -8.57
C THR A 237 19.97 -5.15 -8.45
N PHE A 238 19.38 -5.79 -7.45
CA PHE A 238 18.02 -5.46 -7.03
C PHE A 238 17.82 -5.73 -5.54
N THR A 239 16.94 -4.96 -4.92
CA THR A 239 16.49 -5.14 -3.54
C THR A 239 14.97 -5.06 -3.50
N ILE A 240 14.34 -6.08 -2.92
CA ILE A 240 12.90 -6.17 -2.74
C ILE A 240 12.57 -6.06 -1.27
N ARG A 241 11.66 -5.16 -0.92
CA ARG A 241 10.97 -5.15 0.38
C ARG A 241 9.57 -5.70 0.17
N LYS A 242 9.29 -6.84 0.79
CA LYS A 242 8.04 -7.56 0.58
C LYS A 242 6.86 -6.83 1.21
N PHE A 243 5.76 -6.77 0.47
CA PHE A 243 4.49 -6.37 1.02
C PHE A 243 3.93 -7.49 1.89
N ARG A 244 3.51 -7.16 3.10
CA ARG A 244 3.01 -8.15 4.05
C ARG A 244 1.53 -8.42 3.77
N ALA A 245 1.23 -9.62 3.27
CA ALA A 245 -0.15 -10.01 2.94
C ALA A 245 -1.08 -10.03 4.17
N ASP A 246 -0.57 -10.45 5.33
CA ASP A 246 -1.29 -10.47 6.62
C ASP A 246 -0.72 -9.39 7.56
N PRO A 247 -1.36 -8.21 7.65
CA PRO A 247 -0.88 -7.09 8.44
C PRO A 247 -0.80 -7.39 9.94
N ILE A 248 0.05 -6.65 10.67
CA ILE A 248 0.10 -6.71 12.13
C ILE A 248 -1.21 -6.15 12.70
N THR A 249 -1.85 -6.90 13.60
CA THR A 249 -3.07 -6.49 14.30
C THR A 249 -2.77 -5.86 15.67
N PRO A 250 -3.75 -5.17 16.29
CA PRO A 250 -3.61 -4.71 17.67
C PRO A 250 -3.31 -5.83 18.67
N ILE A 251 -3.78 -7.06 18.41
CA ILE A 251 -3.52 -8.23 19.24
C ILE A 251 -2.06 -8.64 19.16
N ASP A 252 -1.50 -8.67 17.94
CA ASP A 252 -0.07 -8.91 17.74
C ASP A 252 0.78 -7.87 18.47
N LEU A 253 0.38 -6.58 18.47
CA LEU A 253 1.10 -5.52 19.18
C LEU A 253 1.13 -5.72 20.70
N VAL A 254 0.09 -6.34 21.27
CA VAL A 254 0.06 -6.73 22.69
C VAL A 254 0.92 -7.98 22.94
N ASP A 255 0.87 -8.96 22.04
CA ASP A 255 1.68 -10.19 22.13
C ASP A 255 3.18 -9.93 21.97
N PHE A 256 3.55 -8.95 21.15
CA PHE A 256 4.93 -8.47 21.02
C PHE A 256 5.39 -7.61 22.19
N GLU A 257 4.52 -7.38 23.19
CA GLU A 257 4.72 -6.47 24.31
C GLU A 257 5.06 -5.03 23.85
N THR A 258 4.66 -4.67 22.63
CA THR A 258 4.88 -3.34 22.09
C THR A 258 3.99 -2.31 22.78
N PHE A 259 2.76 -2.73 23.12
CA PHE A 259 1.78 -1.97 23.89
C PHE A 259 1.18 -2.85 24.98
N SER A 260 0.66 -2.24 26.05
CA SER A 260 -0.26 -2.94 26.96
C SER A 260 -1.68 -2.98 26.38
N THR A 261 -2.50 -3.94 26.81
CA THR A 261 -3.92 -4.02 26.42
C THR A 261 -4.68 -2.73 26.73
N LYS A 262 -4.38 -2.09 27.87
CA LYS A 262 -4.99 -0.81 28.27
C LYS A 262 -4.63 0.34 27.33
N MET A 263 -3.38 0.38 26.84
CA MET A 263 -2.96 1.37 25.85
C MET A 263 -3.70 1.17 24.53
N ILE A 264 -3.88 -0.08 24.09
CA ILE A 264 -4.63 -0.38 22.87
C ILE A 264 -6.11 -0.01 23.03
N ALA A 265 -6.73 -0.30 24.18
CA ALA A 265 -8.12 0.12 24.46
C ALA A 265 -8.27 1.65 24.44
N TYR A 266 -7.31 2.38 25.02
CA TYR A 266 -7.26 3.84 24.94
C TYR A 266 -7.17 4.33 23.48
N LEU A 267 -6.28 3.74 22.68
CA LEU A 267 -6.12 4.12 21.28
C LEU A 267 -7.33 3.74 20.43
N TRP A 268 -8.00 2.64 20.73
CA TRP A 268 -9.26 2.27 20.09
C TRP A 268 -10.29 3.39 20.28
N MET A 269 -10.53 3.83 21.53
CA MET A 269 -11.47 4.93 21.81
C MET A 269 -11.08 6.23 21.09
N ALA A 270 -9.79 6.56 21.10
CA ALA A 270 -9.29 7.76 20.45
C ALA A 270 -9.49 7.71 18.92
N VAL A 271 -9.22 6.56 18.30
CA VAL A 271 -9.41 6.39 16.85
C VAL A 271 -10.87 6.44 16.47
N GLU A 272 -11.73 5.72 17.20
CA GLU A 272 -13.18 5.67 16.94
C GLU A 272 -13.82 7.07 17.00
N ARG A 273 -13.30 7.96 17.86
CA ARG A 273 -13.77 9.34 18.04
C ARG A 273 -13.05 10.36 17.17
N GLY A 274 -12.16 9.92 16.29
CA GLY A 274 -11.56 10.78 15.29
C GLY A 274 -10.45 11.70 15.80
N PHE A 275 -9.78 11.37 16.91
CA PHE A 275 -8.61 12.13 17.39
C PHE A 275 -7.41 11.94 16.45
N ASN A 276 -6.70 13.03 16.16
CA ASN A 276 -5.54 13.04 15.29
C ASN A 276 -4.32 12.46 15.99
N ALA A 277 -3.57 11.59 15.33
CA ALA A 277 -2.36 11.03 15.92
C ALA A 277 -1.16 10.96 14.97
N LEU A 278 0.02 11.22 15.52
CA LEU A 278 1.30 10.97 14.86
C LEU A 278 2.04 9.83 15.54
N ILE A 279 2.52 8.87 14.75
CA ILE A 279 3.38 7.79 15.22
C ILE A 279 4.82 8.17 14.90
N SER A 280 5.59 8.46 15.93
CA SER A 280 6.96 8.96 15.83
C SER A 280 7.98 7.92 16.28
N GLY A 281 9.16 7.91 15.67
CA GLY A 281 10.27 7.04 16.08
C GLY A 281 11.32 6.84 15.00
N GLY A 282 12.44 6.21 15.39
CA GLY A 282 13.54 5.89 14.50
C GLY A 282 13.17 4.99 13.30
N THR A 283 14.11 4.81 12.38
CA THR A 283 13.95 3.86 11.27
C THR A 283 13.77 2.44 11.80
N ALA A 284 12.87 1.66 11.18
CA ALA A 284 12.54 0.28 11.56
C ALA A 284 11.98 0.08 12.99
N SER A 285 11.48 1.14 13.65
CA SER A 285 10.84 1.04 14.97
C SER A 285 9.40 0.50 14.94
N GLY A 286 8.84 0.22 13.75
CA GLY A 286 7.48 -0.33 13.59
C GLY A 286 6.37 0.71 13.40
N LYS A 287 6.69 1.96 13.05
CA LYS A 287 5.70 3.05 12.92
C LYS A 287 4.55 2.71 11.96
N THR A 288 4.86 2.31 10.73
CA THR A 288 3.81 1.98 9.75
C THR A 288 3.00 0.76 10.17
N SER A 289 3.62 -0.20 10.87
CA SER A 289 2.91 -1.35 11.42
C SER A 289 1.89 -0.94 12.49
N VAL A 290 2.26 0.00 13.37
CA VAL A 290 1.34 0.57 14.36
C VAL A 290 0.24 1.38 13.68
N LEU A 291 0.60 2.23 12.70
CA LEU A 291 -0.36 2.99 11.92
C LEU A 291 -1.42 2.07 11.27
N ASN A 292 -0.97 0.98 10.64
CA ASN A 292 -1.86 0.02 9.99
C ASN A 292 -2.74 -0.73 11.00
N ALA A 293 -2.16 -1.15 12.14
CA ALA A 293 -2.92 -1.78 13.23
C ALA A 293 -3.99 -0.86 13.82
N LEU A 294 -3.69 0.43 14.02
CA LEU A 294 -4.68 1.41 14.48
C LEU A 294 -5.78 1.68 13.44
N GLY A 295 -5.48 1.51 12.16
CA GLY A 295 -6.46 1.59 11.09
C GLY A 295 -7.64 0.63 11.28
N LEU A 296 -7.44 -0.51 11.96
CA LEU A 296 -8.51 -1.47 12.27
C LEU A 296 -9.58 -0.93 13.22
N PHE A 297 -9.26 0.10 14.02
CA PHE A 297 -10.23 0.75 14.91
C PHE A 297 -11.05 1.85 14.22
N ILE A 298 -10.73 2.19 12.98
CA ILE A 298 -11.53 3.14 12.20
C ILE A 298 -12.92 2.52 11.96
N PRO A 299 -14.02 3.26 12.18
CA PRO A 299 -15.36 2.76 11.91
C PRO A 299 -15.52 2.23 10.48
N ARG A 300 -16.22 1.11 10.32
CA ARG A 300 -16.32 0.37 9.05
C ARG A 300 -16.91 1.20 7.90
N ASP A 301 -17.87 2.07 8.21
CA ASP A 301 -18.59 2.89 7.23
C ASP A 301 -17.84 4.16 6.82
N SER A 302 -16.74 4.48 7.52
CA SER A 302 -16.00 5.70 7.28
C SER A 302 -15.27 5.69 5.95
N LYS A 303 -15.23 6.86 5.30
CA LYS A 303 -14.41 7.05 4.09
C LYS A 303 -12.94 7.29 4.45
N ILE A 304 -12.06 6.42 3.96
CA ILE A 304 -10.62 6.50 4.21
C ILE A 304 -9.87 6.83 2.92
N VAL A 305 -8.90 7.73 3.00
CA VAL A 305 -7.91 7.96 1.94
C VAL A 305 -6.52 7.71 2.53
N SER A 306 -5.80 6.71 2.02
CA SER A 306 -4.38 6.52 2.38
C SER A 306 -3.49 7.12 1.29
N ILE A 307 -2.39 7.74 1.68
CA ILE A 307 -1.44 8.38 0.76
C ILE A 307 -0.02 7.95 1.15
N GLU A 308 0.66 7.29 0.23
CA GLU A 308 1.94 6.65 0.52
C GLU A 308 2.94 6.85 -0.63
N GLU A 309 4.23 6.89 -0.31
CA GLU A 309 5.28 6.79 -1.35
C GLU A 309 5.31 5.38 -1.94
N THR A 310 5.14 4.39 -1.07
CA THR A 310 5.06 2.97 -1.39
C THR A 310 3.98 2.34 -0.56
N ARG A 311 3.21 1.45 -1.16
CA ARG A 311 2.07 0.80 -0.50
C ARG A 311 2.57 -0.05 0.67
N GLU A 312 2.19 0.31 1.89
CA GLU A 312 2.48 -0.42 3.13
C GLU A 312 1.20 -0.62 3.97
N ILE A 313 0.24 0.30 3.86
CA ILE A 313 -1.06 0.24 4.52
C ILE A 313 -1.97 -0.76 3.79
N ASN A 314 -2.64 -1.59 4.57
CA ASN A 314 -3.62 -2.56 4.10
C ASN A 314 -4.81 -2.55 5.04
N LEU A 315 -5.94 -2.01 4.59
CA LEU A 315 -7.15 -1.84 5.39
C LEU A 315 -8.27 -2.76 4.87
N PRO A 316 -9.13 -3.31 5.77
CA PRO A 316 -10.26 -4.12 5.35
C PRO A 316 -11.49 -3.27 4.96
N HIS A 317 -11.41 -1.95 5.11
CA HIS A 317 -12.54 -1.04 4.90
C HIS A 317 -12.97 -1.02 3.43
N PRO A 318 -14.27 -1.20 3.15
CA PRO A 318 -14.77 -1.19 1.77
C PRO A 318 -14.68 0.20 1.13
N ASN A 319 -14.81 1.27 1.92
CA ASN A 319 -14.79 2.65 1.47
C ASN A 319 -13.40 3.29 1.61
N TRP A 320 -12.38 2.61 1.07
CA TRP A 320 -10.99 3.02 1.14
C TRP A 320 -10.41 3.34 -0.25
N ILE A 321 -9.76 4.50 -0.38
CA ILE A 321 -9.03 4.92 -1.58
C ILE A 321 -7.52 4.90 -1.27
N PRO A 322 -6.76 3.93 -1.79
CA PRO A 322 -5.30 3.93 -1.70
C PRO A 322 -4.68 4.83 -2.77
N GLY A 323 -3.93 5.84 -2.34
CA GLY A 323 -3.14 6.73 -3.18
C GLY A 323 -1.65 6.45 -3.05
N VAL A 324 -0.96 6.28 -4.18
CA VAL A 324 0.50 6.08 -4.22
C VAL A 324 1.13 7.13 -5.11
N THR A 325 2.31 7.64 -4.72
CA THR A 325 3.05 8.60 -5.53
C THR A 325 3.48 8.00 -6.86
N ARG A 326 3.76 8.86 -7.84
CA ARG A 326 4.24 8.46 -9.15
C ARG A 326 5.40 9.34 -9.55
N SER A 327 6.57 8.74 -9.75
CA SER A 327 7.69 9.42 -10.40
C SER A 327 7.29 9.86 -11.81
N GLY A 328 7.65 11.09 -12.19
CA GLY A 328 7.44 11.58 -13.54
C GLY A 328 8.36 10.89 -14.55
N PHE A 329 8.12 11.16 -15.83
CA PHE A 329 8.99 10.70 -16.92
C PHE A 329 9.25 11.85 -17.88
N GLY A 330 10.50 12.04 -18.30
CA GLY A 330 10.89 13.04 -19.29
C GLY A 330 11.58 14.26 -18.69
N GLU A 331 11.43 15.40 -19.37
CA GLU A 331 12.14 16.64 -19.02
C GLU A 331 11.72 17.20 -17.66
N VAL A 332 12.66 17.89 -17.00
CA VAL A 332 12.39 18.63 -15.78
C VAL A 332 11.86 20.01 -16.18
N VAL A 333 10.63 20.31 -15.76
CA VAL A 333 9.97 21.60 -15.97
C VAL A 333 9.64 22.18 -14.60
N ASN A 334 10.20 23.35 -14.26
CA ASN A 334 10.03 24.01 -12.96
C ASN A 334 10.39 23.09 -11.76
N ASP A 335 11.57 22.47 -11.80
CA ASP A 335 12.09 21.55 -10.77
C ASP A 335 11.21 20.31 -10.51
N ARG A 336 10.31 19.96 -11.43
CA ARG A 336 9.53 18.71 -11.39
C ARG A 336 9.62 17.96 -12.70
N MET A 337 9.65 16.64 -12.64
CA MET A 337 9.53 15.85 -13.86
C MET A 337 8.11 15.93 -14.39
N VAL A 338 7.95 16.00 -15.72
CA VAL A 338 6.63 15.97 -16.33
C VAL A 338 5.88 14.71 -15.90
N GLY A 339 4.67 14.89 -15.38
CA GLY A 339 3.82 13.79 -14.91
C GLY A 339 4.15 13.24 -13.51
N GLU A 340 5.07 13.85 -12.77
CA GLU A 340 5.31 13.55 -11.36
C GLU A 340 4.07 13.86 -10.51
N ILE A 341 3.73 12.95 -9.60
CA ILE A 341 2.67 13.11 -8.60
C ILE A 341 3.28 12.78 -7.24
N ASP A 342 3.44 13.79 -6.40
CA ASP A 342 4.01 13.65 -5.06
C ASP A 342 2.93 13.51 -3.97
N LEU A 343 3.35 13.29 -2.71
CA LEU A 343 2.44 13.19 -1.57
C LEU A 343 1.58 14.44 -1.39
N PHE A 344 2.12 15.61 -1.71
CA PHE A 344 1.42 16.89 -1.55
C PHE A 344 0.29 17.06 -2.57
N ASP A 345 0.51 16.64 -3.80
CA ASP A 345 -0.51 16.63 -4.85
C ASP A 345 -1.65 15.66 -4.50
N LEU A 346 -1.32 14.47 -3.99
CA LEU A 346 -2.29 13.49 -3.49
C LEU A 346 -3.07 14.01 -2.27
N MET A 347 -2.40 14.64 -1.31
CA MET A 347 -3.04 15.25 -0.13
C MET A 347 -4.06 16.32 -0.53
N LYS A 348 -3.71 17.20 -1.48
CA LYS A 348 -4.64 18.20 -2.01
C LYS A 348 -5.84 17.58 -2.72
N ALA A 349 -5.63 16.47 -3.44
CA ALA A 349 -6.71 15.75 -4.10
C ALA A 349 -7.64 15.08 -3.07
N ALA A 350 -7.08 14.47 -2.03
CA ALA A 350 -7.83 13.81 -0.96
C ALA A 350 -8.81 14.76 -0.26
N LEU A 351 -8.42 16.01 0.02
CA LEU A 351 -9.33 17.00 0.62
C LEU A 351 -10.59 17.28 -0.22
N ARG A 352 -10.56 17.02 -1.53
CA ARG A 352 -11.75 17.15 -2.41
C ARG A 352 -12.62 15.90 -2.45
N GLN A 353 -12.10 14.78 -1.96
CA GLN A 353 -12.82 13.52 -1.89
C GLN A 353 -13.70 13.43 -0.64
N ARG A 354 -13.64 14.42 0.26
CA ARG A 354 -14.38 14.45 1.54
C ARG A 354 -14.18 13.16 2.36
N PRO A 355 -12.92 12.77 2.65
CA PRO A 355 -12.64 11.67 3.56
C PRO A 355 -13.04 12.03 4.98
N GLU A 356 -13.36 11.02 5.79
CA GLU A 356 -13.42 11.17 7.25
C GLU A 356 -12.03 10.97 7.85
N TYR A 357 -11.29 9.98 7.32
CA TYR A 357 -9.94 9.63 7.75
C TYR A 357 -8.93 9.78 6.61
N ILE A 358 -7.82 10.47 6.90
CA ILE A 358 -6.67 10.57 6.00
C ILE A 358 -5.46 9.93 6.67
N MET A 359 -4.89 8.92 6.04
CA MET A 359 -3.69 8.24 6.54
C MET A 359 -2.53 8.54 5.60
N VAL A 360 -1.47 9.16 6.10
CA VAL A 360 -0.25 9.40 5.33
C VAL A 360 0.84 8.45 5.82
N GLY A 361 1.47 7.71 4.90
CA GLY A 361 2.48 6.70 5.25
C GLY A 361 3.60 7.29 6.11
N GLU A 362 4.25 8.35 5.63
CA GLU A 362 5.24 9.12 6.39
C GLU A 362 5.26 10.57 5.91
N ILE A 363 5.23 11.53 6.84
CA ILE A 363 5.45 12.95 6.53
C ILE A 363 6.92 13.31 6.66
N ARG A 364 7.47 13.94 5.62
CA ARG A 364 8.87 14.33 5.51
C ARG A 364 9.06 15.76 5.01
N GLY A 365 8.05 16.38 4.39
CA GLY A 365 8.14 17.69 3.76
C GLY A 365 6.80 18.44 3.71
N LYS A 366 6.57 19.12 2.58
CA LYS A 366 5.48 20.09 2.36
C LYS A 366 4.07 19.51 2.49
N GLU A 367 3.89 18.21 2.26
CA GLU A 367 2.64 17.48 2.44
C GLU A 367 2.11 17.54 3.86
N ALA A 368 2.99 17.64 4.86
CA ALA A 368 2.62 17.81 6.25
C ALA A 368 1.80 19.08 6.49
N TYR A 369 2.09 20.17 5.78
CA TYR A 369 1.31 21.40 5.90
C TYR A 369 -0.16 21.18 5.53
N VAL A 370 -0.39 20.41 4.46
CA VAL A 370 -1.74 20.05 4.01
C VAL A 370 -2.40 19.10 5.00
N LEU A 371 -1.63 18.19 5.62
CA LEU A 371 -2.11 17.30 6.67
C LEU A 371 -2.61 18.08 7.90
N PHE A 372 -1.80 19.00 8.42
CA PHE A 372 -2.18 19.85 9.55
C PHE A 372 -3.34 20.79 9.21
N GLN A 373 -3.43 21.26 7.95
CA GLN A 373 -4.61 21.98 7.48
C GLN A 373 -5.86 21.08 7.45
N ALA A 374 -5.72 19.80 7.11
CA ALA A 374 -6.82 18.84 7.15
C ALA A 374 -7.33 18.64 8.59
N MET A 375 -6.41 18.48 9.55
CA MET A 375 -6.71 18.41 10.99
C MET A 375 -7.53 19.64 11.44
N ALA A 376 -7.03 20.84 11.13
CA ALA A 376 -7.69 22.10 11.49
C ALA A 376 -9.06 22.30 10.82
N THR A 377 -9.34 21.59 9.72
CA THR A 377 -10.62 21.65 9.01
C THR A 377 -11.57 20.50 9.34
N GLY A 378 -11.23 19.69 10.36
CA GLY A 378 -12.09 18.63 10.90
C GLY A 378 -11.99 17.28 10.19
N HIS A 379 -10.91 17.02 9.46
CA HIS A 379 -10.60 15.67 8.98
C HIS A 379 -9.75 14.98 10.03
N THR A 380 -10.07 13.73 10.37
CA THR A 380 -9.20 12.92 11.23
C THR A 380 -8.00 12.46 10.43
N THR A 381 -6.81 12.62 10.99
CA THR A 381 -5.58 12.30 10.29
C THR A 381 -4.62 11.47 11.13
N TYR A 382 -3.96 10.54 10.45
CA TYR A 382 -2.90 9.73 11.00
C TYR A 382 -1.69 9.77 10.10
N SER A 383 -0.50 9.87 10.68
CA SER A 383 0.73 9.74 9.90
C SER A 383 1.88 9.23 10.74
N THR A 384 2.91 8.69 10.08
CA THR A 384 4.20 8.46 10.72
C THR A 384 5.17 9.61 10.48
N VAL A 385 6.15 9.74 11.36
CA VAL A 385 7.21 10.76 11.29
C VAL A 385 8.47 10.26 11.99
N HIS A 386 9.65 10.68 11.52
CA HIS A 386 10.91 10.29 12.15
C HIS A 386 11.35 11.30 13.22
N ALA A 387 11.06 11.02 14.49
CA ALA A 387 11.64 11.73 15.63
C ALA A 387 11.69 10.84 16.88
N ASP A 388 12.75 10.99 17.68
CA ASP A 388 13.01 10.13 18.85
C ASP A 388 12.45 10.67 20.17
N SER A 389 11.89 11.89 20.17
CA SER A 389 11.23 12.51 21.31
C SER A 389 10.16 13.49 20.86
N THR A 390 9.26 13.88 21.77
CA THR A 390 8.23 14.89 21.50
C THR A 390 8.84 16.24 21.15
N GLN A 391 9.92 16.65 21.84
CA GLN A 391 10.62 17.90 21.53
C GLN A 391 11.28 17.86 20.14
N ALA A 392 11.92 16.75 19.80
CA ALA A 392 12.52 16.56 18.47
C ALA A 392 11.45 16.54 17.37
N LEU A 393 10.28 15.96 17.65
CA LEU A 393 9.13 15.98 16.75
C LEU A 393 8.66 17.41 16.48
N ILE A 394 8.41 18.20 17.53
CA ILE A 394 7.97 19.59 17.40
C ILE A 394 8.98 20.39 16.57
N HIS A 395 10.28 20.30 16.91
CA HIS A 395 11.33 20.99 16.16
C HIS A 395 11.38 20.55 14.69
N ARG A 396 11.18 19.26 14.41
CA ARG A 396 11.15 18.73 13.03
C ARG A 396 9.94 19.24 12.24
N LEU A 397 8.78 19.35 12.88
CA LEU A 397 7.56 19.87 12.24
C LEU A 397 7.71 21.37 11.90
N GLU A 398 8.34 22.15 12.78
CA GLU A 398 8.56 23.59 12.57
C GLU A 398 9.70 23.88 11.59
N GLY A 399 10.71 23.01 11.53
CA GLY A 399 11.87 23.15 10.65
C GLY A 399 11.54 22.89 9.18
N LYS A 400 12.36 23.45 8.27
CA LYS A 400 12.36 23.04 6.86
C LYS A 400 12.85 21.58 6.74
N PRO A 401 12.30 20.79 5.80
CA PRO A 401 11.39 21.18 4.71
C PRO A 401 9.89 21.14 5.05
N ILE A 402 9.50 20.88 6.31
CA ILE A 402 8.10 20.74 6.73
C ILE A 402 7.45 22.11 6.99
N ASN A 403 8.05 22.91 7.87
CA ASN A 403 7.70 24.31 8.13
C ASN A 403 6.23 24.53 8.56
N ILE A 404 5.75 23.76 9.54
CA ILE A 404 4.43 23.93 10.17
C ILE A 404 4.45 25.13 11.12
N PRO A 405 3.52 26.09 10.99
CA PRO A 405 3.34 27.13 11.99
C PRO A 405 2.96 26.54 13.35
N ARG A 406 3.59 27.00 14.43
CA ARG A 406 3.35 26.47 15.79
C ARG A 406 1.87 26.43 16.16
N THR A 407 1.10 27.44 15.77
CA THR A 407 -0.36 27.51 16.02
C THR A 407 -1.15 26.33 15.44
N MET A 408 -0.69 25.71 14.36
CA MET A 408 -1.33 24.53 13.79
C MET A 408 -1.06 23.25 14.58
N LEU A 409 -0.02 23.21 15.42
CA LEU A 409 0.30 22.04 16.24
C LEU A 409 -0.80 21.72 17.26
N GLN A 410 -1.66 22.69 17.60
CA GLN A 410 -2.83 22.48 18.47
C GLN A 410 -3.87 21.53 17.86
N SER A 411 -3.84 21.29 16.54
CA SER A 411 -4.76 20.36 15.88
C SER A 411 -4.30 18.90 15.96
N LEU A 412 -3.09 18.63 16.47
CA LEU A 412 -2.62 17.29 16.74
C LEU A 412 -2.97 16.90 18.18
N ASP A 413 -3.63 15.77 18.38
CA ASP A 413 -4.09 15.36 19.70
C ASP A 413 -3.13 14.38 20.38
N ILE A 414 -2.62 13.39 19.64
CA ILE A 414 -1.82 12.28 20.19
C ILE A 414 -0.48 12.12 19.47
N VAL A 415 0.59 11.85 20.23
CA VAL A 415 1.88 11.40 19.72
C VAL A 415 2.27 10.08 20.38
N LEU A 416 2.55 9.07 19.56
CA LEU A 416 3.10 7.78 20.00
C LEU A 416 4.61 7.77 19.73
N LEU A 417 5.43 7.48 20.74
CA LEU A 417 6.89 7.38 20.60
C LEU A 417 7.33 5.92 20.53
N MET A 418 7.70 5.45 19.35
CA MET A 418 8.14 4.09 19.06
C MET A 418 9.67 3.97 19.07
N ARG A 419 10.19 2.93 19.71
CA ARG A 419 11.63 2.66 19.74
C ARG A 419 11.92 1.17 19.59
N ASN A 420 13.08 0.86 19.01
CA ASN A 420 13.60 -0.50 18.99
C ASN A 420 14.53 -0.69 20.18
N GLN A 421 14.12 -1.50 21.15
CA GLN A 421 14.84 -1.72 22.40
C GLN A 421 15.56 -3.06 22.34
N LYS A 422 16.87 -3.03 22.58
CA LYS A 422 17.66 -4.24 22.79
C LYS A 422 17.60 -4.60 24.27
N THR A 423 16.83 -5.64 24.60
CA THR A 423 16.92 -6.33 25.88
C THR A 423 18.03 -7.38 25.79
N GLN A 424 18.53 -7.91 26.92
CA GLN A 424 19.71 -8.77 27.01
C GLN A 424 19.74 -9.91 25.95
N ASP A 425 18.58 -10.46 25.56
CA ASP A 425 18.49 -11.54 24.57
C ASP A 425 17.67 -11.24 23.31
N LYS A 426 16.93 -10.12 23.24
CA LYS A 426 15.96 -9.86 22.16
C LYS A 426 15.90 -8.40 21.76
N ASN A 427 15.79 -8.15 20.46
CA ASN A 427 15.45 -6.85 19.90
C ASN A 427 13.92 -6.73 19.82
N GLN A 428 13.33 -5.77 20.53
CA GLN A 428 11.88 -5.64 20.64
C GLN A 428 11.43 -4.21 20.36
N ARG A 429 10.41 -4.06 19.52
CA ARG A 429 9.78 -2.77 19.25
C ARG A 429 8.83 -2.44 20.40
N ARG A 430 8.94 -1.25 20.99
CA ARG A 430 8.11 -0.80 22.13
C ARG A 430 7.62 0.62 21.94
N CYS A 431 6.40 0.90 22.41
CA CYS A 431 5.87 2.25 22.54
C CYS A 431 6.35 2.87 23.86
N MET A 432 7.37 3.71 23.80
CA MET A 432 7.98 4.34 24.96
C MET A 432 7.03 5.26 25.70
N LYS A 433 6.26 6.08 24.95
CA LYS A 433 5.32 7.05 25.52
C LYS A 433 4.11 7.25 24.62
N ILE A 434 2.96 7.50 25.24
CA ILE A 434 1.77 8.08 24.60
C ILE A 434 1.60 9.47 25.20
N VAL A 435 1.67 10.49 24.35
CA VAL A 435 1.64 11.90 24.76
C VAL A 435 0.45 12.58 24.11
N GLU A 436 -0.39 13.22 24.93
CA GLU A 436 -1.43 14.14 24.49
C GLU A 436 -0.86 15.55 24.33
N LEU A 437 -1.18 16.23 23.24
CA LEU A 437 -0.91 17.65 23.07
C LEU A 437 -2.16 18.43 23.49
N LEU A 438 -2.00 19.41 24.37
CA LEU A 438 -3.14 20.11 24.98
C LEU A 438 -3.35 21.48 24.36
N ASN A 439 -2.36 22.36 24.49
CA ASN A 439 -2.44 23.72 23.99
C ASN A 439 -1.02 24.31 23.87
N ILE A 440 -0.92 25.55 23.42
CA ILE A 440 0.30 26.33 23.43
C ILE A 440 0.18 27.35 24.55
N ASP A 441 1.15 27.39 25.44
CA ASP A 441 1.22 28.40 26.48
C ASP A 441 1.35 29.80 25.86
N SER A 442 0.52 30.74 26.29
CA SER A 442 0.48 32.09 25.71
C SER A 442 1.73 32.93 26.02
N GLU A 443 2.42 32.63 27.11
CA GLU A 443 3.60 33.37 27.58
C GLU A 443 4.89 32.76 27.05
N THR A 444 5.10 31.46 27.30
CA THR A 444 6.33 30.76 26.93
C THR A 444 6.33 30.32 25.47
N LYS A 445 5.15 30.27 24.83
CA LYS A 445 4.92 29.68 23.51
C LYS A 445 5.30 28.20 23.45
N GLU A 446 5.47 27.53 24.58
CA GLU A 446 5.75 26.10 24.62
C GLU A 446 4.48 25.29 24.39
N VAL A 447 4.64 24.11 23.78
CA VAL A 447 3.52 23.17 23.61
C VAL A 447 3.33 22.43 24.92
N LEU A 448 2.16 22.60 25.53
CA LEU A 448 1.74 21.89 26.72
C LEU A 448 1.38 20.45 26.35
N THR A 449 1.99 19.50 27.04
CA THR A 449 1.81 18.07 26.77
C THR A 449 1.46 17.31 28.05
N ASN A 450 0.65 16.26 27.93
CA ASN A 450 0.37 15.31 29.00
C ASN A 450 0.86 13.92 28.59
N THR A 451 1.77 13.31 29.37
CA THR A 451 2.18 11.92 29.13
C THR A 451 1.17 11.00 29.79
N VAL A 452 0.43 10.22 29.00
CA VAL A 452 -0.64 9.33 29.47
C VAL A 452 -0.07 7.98 29.88
N PHE A 453 0.80 7.43 29.04
CA PHE A 453 1.47 6.16 29.29
C PHE A 453 2.97 6.32 29.08
N GLU A 454 3.76 5.66 29.92
CA GLU A 454 5.21 5.59 29.82
C GLU A 454 5.71 4.17 30.11
N TRP A 455 6.68 3.70 29.33
CA TRP A 455 7.32 2.41 29.57
C TRP A 455 8.49 2.55 30.54
N ASN A 456 8.52 1.73 31.57
CA ASN A 456 9.63 1.61 32.50
C ASN A 456 10.59 0.48 32.07
N PRO A 457 11.85 0.79 31.69
CA PRO A 457 12.82 -0.22 31.28
C PRO A 457 13.25 -1.23 32.35
N GLN A 458 13.19 -0.86 33.62
CA GLN A 458 13.66 -1.70 34.72
C GLN A 458 12.68 -2.82 35.02
N GLU A 459 11.39 -2.48 35.13
CA GLU A 459 10.31 -3.42 35.44
C GLU A 459 9.72 -4.07 34.18
N ASN A 460 10.07 -3.57 32.99
CA ASN A 460 9.45 -3.93 31.72
C ASN A 460 7.91 -3.77 31.73
N LEU A 461 7.42 -2.73 32.41
CA LEU A 461 5.99 -2.44 32.57
C LEU A 461 5.63 -1.06 32.03
N PHE A 462 4.38 -0.93 31.58
CA PHE A 462 3.81 0.37 31.22
C PHE A 462 3.11 0.98 32.43
N SER A 463 3.48 2.20 32.79
CA SER A 463 2.78 2.99 33.80
C SER A 463 1.76 3.91 33.12
N PHE A 464 0.59 4.04 33.75
CA PHE A 464 -0.42 5.03 33.40
C PHE A 464 -0.27 6.22 34.35
N SER A 465 -0.27 7.44 33.82
CA SER A 465 -0.09 8.65 34.63
C SER A 465 -1.26 8.97 35.55
N GLY A 466 -2.40 8.30 35.36
CA GLY A 466 -3.62 8.52 36.14
C GLY A 466 -4.56 9.57 35.55
N LYS A 467 -4.13 10.30 34.50
CA LYS A 467 -4.93 11.36 33.88
C LYS A 467 -4.80 11.38 32.37
N SER A 468 -5.93 11.42 31.68
CA SER A 468 -6.03 11.64 30.23
C SER A 468 -7.07 12.73 29.99
N TYR A 469 -6.70 13.73 29.19
CA TYR A 469 -7.62 14.78 28.76
C TYR A 469 -8.51 14.32 27.61
N ILE A 470 -8.00 13.42 26.75
CA ILE A 470 -8.77 12.87 25.64
C ILE A 470 -9.90 11.97 26.16
N LEU A 471 -9.63 11.08 27.12
CA LEU A 471 -10.67 10.27 27.74
C LEU A 471 -11.74 11.13 28.43
N GLU A 472 -11.35 12.25 29.02
CA GLU A 472 -12.29 13.18 29.65
C GLU A 472 -13.14 13.94 28.61
N GLN A 473 -12.56 14.28 27.46
CA GLN A 473 -13.31 14.84 26.32
C GLN A 473 -14.30 13.83 25.77
N ILE A 474 -13.90 12.58 25.56
CA ILE A 474 -14.78 11.49 25.11
C ILE A 474 -15.92 11.27 26.11
N ARG A 475 -15.58 11.22 27.41
CA ARG A 475 -16.57 11.08 28.49
C ARG A 475 -17.62 12.20 28.43
N THR A 476 -17.17 13.43 28.18
CA THR A 476 -18.06 14.60 28.09
C THR A 476 -18.90 14.59 26.82
N GLU A 477 -18.33 14.21 25.68
CA GLU A 477 -19.02 14.10 24.40
C GLU A 477 -20.13 13.04 24.43
N LEU A 478 -19.89 11.93 25.13
CA LEU A 478 -20.82 10.82 25.28
C LEU A 478 -21.77 10.95 26.48
N ASP A 479 -21.68 12.04 27.24
CA ASP A 479 -22.45 12.27 28.47
C ASP A 479 -22.35 11.09 29.46
N MET A 480 -21.16 10.51 29.58
CA MET A 480 -20.89 9.34 30.43
C MET A 480 -20.48 9.74 31.85
N SER A 481 -20.88 8.95 32.85
CA SER A 481 -20.31 9.08 34.19
C SER A 481 -18.86 8.55 34.22
N ALA A 482 -18.10 8.90 35.26
CA ALA A 482 -16.75 8.35 35.44
C ALA A 482 -16.75 6.82 35.59
N ASN A 483 -17.83 6.25 36.15
CA ASN A 483 -17.98 4.81 36.29
C ASN A 483 -18.26 4.15 34.94
N ASP A 484 -19.17 4.72 34.13
CA ASP A 484 -19.50 4.19 32.80
C ASP A 484 -18.27 4.25 31.89
N MET A 485 -17.52 5.35 31.92
CA MET A 485 -16.26 5.47 31.19
C MET A 485 -15.24 4.41 31.59
N SER A 486 -15.13 4.12 32.89
CA SER A 486 -14.22 3.09 33.40
C SER A 486 -14.67 1.69 32.98
N GLN A 487 -15.98 1.43 32.99
CA GLN A 487 -16.55 0.17 32.51
C GLN A 487 -16.33 -0.01 31.01
N GLU A 488 -16.55 1.02 30.21
CA GLU A 488 -16.36 1.02 28.76
C GLU A 488 -14.88 0.73 28.38
N ILE A 489 -13.92 1.33 29.10
CA ILE A 489 -12.49 1.00 28.96
C ILE A 489 -12.24 -0.46 29.33
N GLN A 490 -12.80 -0.92 30.45
CA GLN A 490 -12.61 -2.29 30.93
C GLN A 490 -13.18 -3.32 29.95
N GLN A 491 -14.36 -3.07 29.38
CA GLN A 491 -14.97 -3.93 28.36
C GLN A 491 -14.08 -4.06 27.12
N ARG A 492 -13.54 -2.95 26.60
CA ARG A 492 -12.56 -3.01 25.50
C ARG A 492 -11.31 -3.79 25.87
N VAL A 493 -10.81 -3.63 27.10
CA VAL A 493 -9.66 -4.42 27.61
C VAL A 493 -10.00 -5.92 27.67
N ASP A 494 -11.20 -6.27 28.10
CA ASP A 494 -11.65 -7.65 28.20
C ASP A 494 -11.79 -8.29 26.81
N ILE A 495 -12.35 -7.57 25.84
CA ILE A 495 -12.43 -8.01 24.43
C ILE A 495 -11.04 -8.28 23.85
N LEU A 496 -10.11 -7.33 24.00
CA LEU A 496 -8.75 -7.48 23.50
C LEU A 496 -8.01 -8.63 24.20
N SER A 497 -8.21 -8.80 25.50
CA SER A 497 -7.62 -9.89 26.28
C SER A 497 -8.21 -11.25 25.87
N TRP A 498 -9.50 -11.29 25.57
CA TRP A 498 -10.19 -12.47 25.07
C TRP A 498 -9.66 -12.87 23.69
N LEU A 499 -9.59 -11.92 22.74
CA LEU A 499 -9.00 -12.15 21.40
C LEU A 499 -7.59 -12.74 21.50
N ARG A 500 -6.76 -12.14 22.36
CA ARG A 500 -5.40 -12.61 22.65
C ARG A 500 -5.37 -14.04 23.20
N LYS A 501 -6.21 -14.33 24.19
CA LYS A 501 -6.27 -15.64 24.86
C LYS A 501 -6.63 -16.77 23.89
N TYR A 502 -7.48 -16.51 22.90
CA TYR A 502 -7.88 -17.47 21.87
C TYR A 502 -7.03 -17.41 20.60
N HIS A 503 -5.93 -16.65 20.61
CA HIS A 503 -5.03 -16.47 19.48
C HIS A 503 -5.72 -16.00 18.19
N ILE A 504 -6.81 -15.25 18.34
CA ILE A 504 -7.53 -14.61 17.23
C ILE A 504 -6.75 -13.37 16.83
N ARG A 505 -5.77 -13.58 15.95
CA ARG A 505 -4.86 -12.55 15.46
C ARG A 505 -5.03 -12.24 13.98
N GLU A 506 -5.78 -13.07 13.24
CA GLU A 506 -5.96 -12.84 11.82
C GLU A 506 -6.70 -11.53 11.58
N PHE A 507 -6.14 -10.74 10.67
CA PHE A 507 -6.62 -9.39 10.36
C PHE A 507 -8.12 -9.34 10.04
N THR A 508 -8.62 -10.32 9.30
CA THR A 508 -10.04 -10.45 8.94
C THR A 508 -10.94 -10.73 10.14
N ASP A 509 -10.50 -11.58 11.06
CA ASP A 509 -11.32 -12.02 12.19
C ASP A 509 -11.36 -10.97 13.29
N VAL A 510 -10.24 -10.31 13.55
CA VAL A 510 -10.19 -9.14 14.43
C VAL A 510 -11.16 -8.07 13.93
N THR A 511 -11.14 -7.76 12.63
CA THR A 511 -12.04 -6.76 12.02
C THR A 511 -13.52 -7.10 12.23
N LYS A 512 -13.91 -8.37 12.02
CA LYS A 512 -15.30 -8.82 12.20
C LYS A 512 -15.79 -8.60 13.63
N ILE A 513 -14.95 -8.90 14.62
CA ILE A 513 -15.31 -8.78 16.03
C ILE A 513 -15.42 -7.31 16.45
N LEU A 514 -14.49 -6.46 15.98
CA LEU A 514 -14.58 -5.02 16.19
C LEU A 514 -15.85 -4.42 15.58
N ALA A 515 -16.21 -4.82 14.37
CA ALA A 515 -17.46 -4.40 13.72
C ALA A 515 -18.70 -4.87 14.50
N LYS A 516 -18.72 -6.12 14.96
CA LYS A 516 -19.82 -6.68 15.76
C LYS A 516 -19.98 -5.96 17.10
N TYR A 517 -18.87 -5.56 17.73
CA TYR A 517 -18.90 -4.76 18.95
C TYR A 517 -19.45 -3.36 18.72
N ALA A 518 -19.11 -2.71 17.60
CA ALA A 518 -19.65 -1.40 17.26
C ALA A 518 -21.18 -1.42 17.02
N GLU A 519 -21.72 -2.50 16.46
CA GLU A 519 -23.16 -2.65 16.21
C GLU A 519 -23.95 -3.18 17.42
N THR A 520 -23.40 -4.18 18.12
CA THR A 520 -24.07 -4.89 19.22
C THR A 520 -23.09 -5.19 20.37
N PRO A 521 -22.74 -4.19 21.19
CA PRO A 521 -21.81 -4.37 22.30
C PRO A 521 -22.24 -5.47 23.28
N GLU A 522 -23.55 -5.53 23.61
CA GLU A 522 -24.08 -6.44 24.63
C GLU A 522 -23.91 -7.91 24.21
N LYS A 523 -24.16 -8.23 22.92
CA LYS A 523 -24.00 -9.59 22.40
C LYS A 523 -22.55 -10.04 22.43
N VAL A 524 -21.60 -9.16 22.09
CA VAL A 524 -20.17 -9.48 22.15
C VAL A 524 -19.75 -9.73 23.59
N GLN A 525 -20.27 -8.95 24.54
CA GLN A 525 -20.02 -9.17 25.97
C GLN A 525 -20.61 -10.49 26.45
N GLU A 526 -21.84 -10.82 26.07
CA GLU A 526 -22.46 -12.12 26.38
C GLU A 526 -21.62 -13.28 25.84
N ILE A 527 -21.07 -13.19 24.63
CA ILE A 527 -20.20 -14.23 24.06
C ILE A 527 -18.93 -14.38 24.89
N ILE A 528 -18.32 -13.27 25.30
CA ILE A 528 -17.11 -13.26 26.13
C ILE A 528 -17.39 -13.84 27.53
N LEU A 529 -18.59 -13.62 28.07
CA LEU A 529 -19.00 -14.08 29.40
C LEU A 529 -19.49 -15.54 29.42
N ASN A 530 -20.20 -16.00 28.38
CA ASN A 530 -20.99 -17.24 28.43
C ASN A 530 -20.30 -18.48 27.84
N GLU A 531 -19.51 -18.37 26.76
CA GLU A 531 -18.70 -19.50 26.27
C GLU A 531 -17.78 -19.07 25.11
N PRO A 532 -16.46 -19.22 25.24
CA PRO A 532 -15.49 -18.66 24.30
C PRO A 532 -15.19 -19.52 23.05
N GLU A 533 -15.76 -20.72 22.92
CA GLU A 533 -15.48 -21.68 21.83
C GLU A 533 -16.53 -21.67 20.69
N LYS A 534 -17.65 -20.96 20.83
CA LYS A 534 -18.80 -21.04 19.90
C LYS A 534 -18.71 -20.17 18.64
N ILE A 535 -17.75 -19.27 18.58
CA ILE A 535 -17.66 -18.29 17.49
C ILE A 535 -17.41 -18.96 16.12
N ASP A 536 -16.65 -20.05 16.07
CA ASP A 536 -16.39 -20.75 14.80
C ASP A 536 -17.65 -21.38 14.18
N ALA A 537 -18.65 -21.74 14.99
CA ALA A 537 -19.88 -22.37 14.51
C ALA A 537 -20.96 -21.34 14.17
N GLU A 538 -21.20 -20.37 15.07
CA GLU A 538 -22.25 -19.35 14.85
C GLU A 538 -21.85 -18.31 13.80
N ILE A 539 -20.57 -17.94 13.72
CA ILE A 539 -20.11 -17.04 12.64
C ILE A 539 -20.14 -17.77 11.29
N LYS A 540 -19.82 -19.08 11.21
CA LYS A 540 -19.96 -19.84 9.95
C LYS A 540 -21.41 -20.00 9.50
N ASP A 541 -22.34 -20.20 10.42
CA ASP A 541 -23.77 -20.34 10.09
C ASP A 541 -24.42 -18.99 9.74
N GLU A 542 -24.10 -17.89 10.42
CA GLU A 542 -24.58 -16.53 10.06
C GLU A 542 -23.93 -15.97 8.78
N LEU A 543 -22.77 -16.52 8.36
CA LEU A 543 -22.09 -16.20 7.09
C LEU A 543 -22.76 -16.83 5.85
N SER A 544 -23.81 -17.63 6.01
CA SER A 544 -24.54 -18.24 4.88
C SER A 544 -25.62 -17.34 4.25
N ILE A 545 -25.72 -16.07 4.65
CA ILE A 545 -26.68 -15.13 4.08
C ILE A 545 -26.04 -14.35 2.91
N ASN A 546 -26.25 -14.90 1.71
CA ASN A 546 -26.20 -14.25 0.40
C ASN A 546 -25.00 -13.32 0.14
N GLU A 547 -23.87 -13.90 -0.26
CA GLU A 547 -22.98 -13.24 -1.21
C GLU A 547 -23.82 -12.76 -2.41
N PRO A 548 -23.87 -11.46 -2.75
CA PRO A 548 -24.26 -11.09 -4.09
C PRO A 548 -23.15 -11.61 -5.01
N GLU A 549 -23.49 -12.56 -5.89
CA GLU A 549 -22.64 -13.02 -7.00
C GLU A 549 -21.97 -11.81 -7.67
N TYR A 550 -20.71 -11.56 -7.33
CA TYR A 550 -19.90 -10.51 -7.95
C TYR A 550 -19.21 -11.00 -9.23
N ASP A 551 -19.65 -12.14 -9.77
CA ASP A 551 -19.00 -12.86 -10.87
C ASP A 551 -19.73 -12.72 -12.23
N SER A 552 -20.55 -11.68 -12.42
CA SER A 552 -21.24 -11.46 -13.72
C SER A 552 -21.05 -10.09 -14.38
N LEU A 553 -20.21 -9.19 -13.85
CA LEU A 553 -20.00 -7.85 -14.44
C LEU A 553 -18.84 -7.73 -15.45
N LEU A 554 -18.27 -8.83 -15.93
CA LEU A 554 -17.34 -8.84 -17.07
C LEU A 554 -17.91 -9.45 -18.37
N SER A 555 -19.22 -9.77 -18.43
CA SER A 555 -19.83 -10.25 -19.67
C SER A 555 -20.47 -9.12 -20.49
N ILE A 556 -19.78 -8.68 -21.54
CA ILE A 556 -20.32 -7.85 -22.62
C ILE A 556 -21.53 -8.59 -23.25
N PRO A 557 -22.72 -7.98 -23.39
CA PRO A 557 -23.83 -8.65 -24.06
C PRO A 557 -23.52 -8.83 -25.55
N LYS A 558 -23.31 -10.08 -25.98
CA LYS A 558 -23.36 -10.45 -27.40
C LYS A 558 -24.78 -10.23 -27.92
N VAL A 559 -24.88 -9.41 -28.96
CA VAL A 559 -26.06 -9.20 -29.80
C VAL A 559 -26.63 -10.54 -30.25
N LYS A 560 -27.86 -10.89 -29.85
CA LYS A 560 -28.61 -12.01 -30.42
C LYS A 560 -29.58 -11.52 -31.51
N LYS A 561 -29.39 -12.08 -32.71
CA LYS A 561 -30.32 -12.02 -33.84
C LYS A 561 -31.69 -12.58 -33.42
N ARG A 562 -32.73 -11.95 -33.97
CA ARG A 562 -34.15 -12.35 -33.91
C ARG A 562 -34.37 -13.78 -34.42
N ASN A 563 -35.35 -14.46 -33.83
CA ASN A 563 -36.36 -15.21 -34.56
C ASN A 563 -37.68 -15.24 -33.77
N ILE A 564 -38.77 -15.31 -34.54
CA ILE A 564 -40.18 -14.97 -34.25
C ILE A 564 -40.96 -16.29 -33.97
N ILE A 565 -42.23 -16.15 -33.52
CA ILE A 565 -43.37 -17.10 -33.58
C ILE A 565 -43.54 -17.88 -32.23
N SER A 566 -44.67 -17.96 -31.50
CA SER A 566 -46.10 -17.60 -31.69
C SER A 566 -46.92 -17.85 -30.39
N GLN A 567 -48.04 -17.10 -30.23
CA GLN A 567 -49.37 -17.51 -29.67
C GLN A 567 -49.49 -17.88 -28.17
N ASP A 568 -50.56 -17.63 -27.39
CA ASP A 568 -51.87 -16.98 -27.59
C ASP A 568 -52.63 -16.79 -26.23
N ILE A 569 -53.32 -15.64 -26.09
CA ILE A 569 -54.73 -15.36 -25.64
C ILE A 569 -55.29 -15.78 -24.24
N LYS A 570 -55.85 -14.79 -23.50
CA LYS A 570 -57.25 -14.60 -22.96
C LYS A 570 -57.26 -13.91 -21.57
N GLN A 571 -57.60 -12.61 -21.45
CA GLN A 571 -58.92 -11.95 -21.34
C GLN A 571 -59.66 -12.02 -19.98
N ASN A 572 -59.93 -10.81 -19.43
CA ASN A 572 -61.16 -10.33 -18.73
C ASN A 572 -61.48 -10.86 -17.30
N LYS A 573 -62.05 -10.13 -16.31
CA LYS A 573 -62.91 -8.91 -16.22
C LYS A 573 -63.17 -8.52 -14.73
N LYS A 574 -63.43 -7.22 -14.45
CA LYS A 574 -64.34 -6.62 -13.39
C LYS A 574 -63.96 -6.76 -11.89
N GLU A 575 -64.32 -5.91 -10.91
CA GLU A 575 -65.06 -4.64 -10.76
C GLU A 575 -64.83 -4.05 -9.32
N LYS A 576 -64.74 -2.71 -9.23
CA LYS A 576 -65.32 -1.77 -8.22
C LYS A 576 -65.00 -1.76 -6.69
N LYS A 577 -64.52 -0.55 -6.29
CA LYS A 577 -65.02 0.44 -5.30
C LYS A 577 -64.63 0.37 -3.79
N ASN A 578 -64.05 1.50 -3.35
CA ASN A 578 -63.93 2.06 -1.99
C ASN A 578 -65.28 2.25 -1.25
N PRO A 579 -65.21 2.45 0.08
CA PRO A 579 -66.03 3.47 0.74
C PRO A 579 -65.27 4.42 1.71
N LEU A 580 -65.91 5.55 1.97
CA LEU A 580 -65.52 6.75 2.75
C LEU A 580 -66.02 6.74 4.20
N LEU A 581 -65.47 7.66 5.00
CA LEU A 581 -65.75 8.08 6.39
C LEU A 581 -67.22 8.31 6.81
N SER A 582 -67.51 8.07 8.10
CA SER A 582 -68.18 8.99 9.08
C SER A 582 -68.23 8.27 10.47
N LEU A 583 -68.06 8.86 11.66
CA LEU A 583 -68.99 9.72 12.42
C LEU A 583 -68.37 10.13 13.79
N PHE A 584 -68.88 11.24 14.36
CA PHE A 584 -68.55 11.90 15.63
C PHE A 584 -69.31 11.35 16.86
N SER A 585 -68.74 11.51 18.07
CA SER A 585 -69.41 11.76 19.38
C SER A 585 -68.36 12.23 20.43
N ALA A 586 -68.35 13.50 20.89
CA ALA A 586 -68.96 14.03 22.13
C ALA A 586 -68.22 13.56 23.43
N ASP A 587 -67.90 14.35 24.48
CA ASP A 587 -68.21 15.72 24.89
C ASP A 587 -67.30 16.15 26.10
N LYS A 588 -66.99 17.47 26.22
CA LYS A 588 -66.79 18.35 27.43
C LYS A 588 -65.87 17.93 28.61
N SER A 589 -65.14 18.80 29.34
CA SER A 589 -65.05 20.27 29.54
C SER A 589 -63.89 20.53 30.55
N LYS A 590 -63.10 21.62 30.58
CA LYS A 590 -63.33 22.99 31.12
C LYS A 590 -61.99 23.78 30.98
N LYS A 591 -61.99 24.99 30.37
CA LYS A 591 -61.84 26.35 30.99
C LYS A 591 -60.51 26.57 31.75
N LYS A 592 -59.77 27.69 31.67
CA LYS A 592 -59.96 29.05 31.11
C LYS A 592 -58.63 29.82 31.27
N GLN A 593 -58.22 30.57 30.25
CA GLN A 593 -57.71 31.96 30.25
C GLN A 593 -56.50 32.42 31.11
N ARG A 594 -55.66 33.23 30.41
CA ARG A 594 -54.64 34.21 30.85
C ARG A 594 -53.26 33.59 31.14
N SER A 595 -52.15 34.03 30.57
CA SER A 595 -51.72 35.33 30.00
C SER A 595 -50.67 35.11 28.90
N LEU A 596 -50.87 35.60 27.68
CA LEU A 596 -50.37 36.88 27.14
C LEU A 596 -48.85 37.11 27.30
N LYS A 597 -48.21 37.14 26.12
CA LYS A 597 -46.89 37.71 25.76
C LYS A 597 -45.67 36.79 25.94
N ASN A 598 -45.41 35.96 24.93
CA ASN A 598 -44.09 35.86 24.28
C ASN A 598 -44.20 35.05 22.96
N GLU A 599 -44.92 35.57 21.97
CA GLU A 599 -44.83 35.09 20.58
C GLU A 599 -44.75 36.29 19.63
N LYS A 600 -43.60 36.97 19.66
CA LYS A 600 -43.15 37.92 18.65
C LYS A 600 -41.85 37.43 18.01
N VAL A 601 -41.79 36.17 17.56
CA VAL A 601 -40.67 35.67 16.73
C VAL A 601 -41.09 34.69 15.62
N THR A 602 -42.34 34.21 15.58
CA THR A 602 -42.75 33.07 14.71
C THR A 602 -43.62 33.44 13.51
N GLN A 603 -43.49 34.66 12.97
CA GLN A 603 -44.12 35.04 11.68
C GLN A 603 -43.16 35.54 10.59
N SER A 604 -41.86 35.69 10.85
CA SER A 604 -40.86 36.03 9.81
C SER A 604 -40.21 34.80 9.15
N SER A 605 -40.18 33.64 9.82
CA SER A 605 -39.50 32.43 9.33
C SER A 605 -40.31 31.60 8.33
N LYS A 606 -41.65 31.68 8.35
CA LYS A 606 -42.53 30.90 7.43
C LYS A 606 -42.70 31.50 6.03
N LYS A 607 -42.48 32.82 5.85
CA LYS A 607 -42.49 33.47 4.51
C LYS A 607 -41.16 33.30 3.74
N SER A 608 -40.05 33.01 4.43
CA SER A 608 -38.73 32.75 3.84
C SER A 608 -38.64 31.35 3.19
N LEU A 609 -39.22 30.32 3.83
CA LEU A 609 -39.22 28.94 3.33
C LEU A 609 -40.10 28.75 2.07
N ALA A 610 -41.21 29.49 1.96
CA ALA A 610 -42.09 29.41 0.79
C ALA A 610 -41.46 30.03 -0.46
N LYS A 611 -40.70 31.12 -0.33
CA LYS A 611 -39.96 31.74 -1.46
C LYS A 611 -38.76 30.90 -1.93
N LYS A 612 -38.05 30.21 -1.03
CA LYS A 612 -36.92 29.32 -1.39
C LYS A 612 -37.38 28.04 -2.11
N LYS A 613 -38.54 27.46 -1.75
CA LYS A 613 -39.10 26.29 -2.45
C LYS A 613 -39.53 26.58 -3.90
N ILE A 614 -40.05 27.78 -4.18
CA ILE A 614 -40.48 28.22 -5.53
C ILE A 614 -39.28 28.47 -6.45
N TYR A 615 -38.20 29.05 -5.92
CA TYR A 615 -36.97 29.30 -6.70
C TYR A 615 -36.24 27.99 -7.08
N PHE A 616 -36.23 27.00 -6.19
CA PHE A 616 -35.58 25.70 -6.45
C PHE A 616 -36.35 24.85 -7.48
N THR A 617 -37.68 24.88 -7.46
CA THR A 617 -38.52 24.16 -8.44
C THR A 617 -38.49 24.81 -9.84
N ALA A 618 -38.35 26.14 -9.92
CA ALA A 618 -38.15 26.83 -11.20
C ALA A 618 -36.80 26.48 -11.85
N LYS A 619 -35.71 26.45 -11.07
CA LYS A 619 -34.34 26.19 -11.56
C LYS A 619 -34.12 24.72 -11.98
N LEU A 620 -34.85 23.79 -11.37
CA LEU A 620 -34.88 22.38 -11.77
C LEU A 620 -35.67 22.15 -13.08
N LYS A 621 -36.78 22.86 -13.29
CA LYS A 621 -37.51 22.83 -14.57
C LYS A 621 -36.68 23.39 -15.71
N GLU A 622 -35.92 24.47 -15.48
CA GLU A 622 -35.07 25.07 -16.51
C GLU A 622 -33.92 24.14 -16.97
N LYS A 623 -33.25 23.45 -16.03
CA LYS A 623 -32.21 22.45 -16.35
C LYS A 623 -32.76 21.20 -17.06
N LEU A 624 -33.96 20.74 -16.71
CA LEU A 624 -34.63 19.62 -17.40
C LEU A 624 -35.09 19.99 -18.82
N THR A 625 -35.43 21.26 -19.05
CA THR A 625 -35.84 21.76 -20.39
C THR A 625 -34.64 21.96 -21.32
N ILE A 626 -33.46 22.25 -20.78
CA ILE A 626 -32.19 22.37 -21.55
C ILE A 626 -31.63 20.99 -21.92
N LYS A 627 -31.80 19.96 -21.07
CA LYS A 627 -31.39 18.57 -21.38
C LYS A 627 -32.29 17.95 -22.46
N LYS A 628 -33.61 18.17 -22.40
CA LYS A 628 -34.57 17.75 -23.44
C LYS A 628 -34.45 18.49 -24.79
N ARG A 629 -33.72 19.62 -24.85
CA ARG A 629 -33.44 20.35 -26.11
C ARG A 629 -32.12 19.97 -26.78
N LYS A 630 -31.21 19.26 -26.09
CA LYS A 630 -29.97 18.73 -26.68
C LYS A 630 -30.15 17.30 -27.23
N ASP A 631 -31.03 16.51 -26.64
CA ASP A 631 -31.28 15.12 -27.05
C ASP A 631 -32.31 14.97 -28.18
N ASN A 632 -32.87 16.08 -28.70
CA ASN A 632 -33.91 16.09 -29.75
C ASN A 632 -33.48 16.84 -31.03
N LYS A 633 -32.17 17.01 -31.27
CA LYS A 633 -31.61 17.62 -32.50
C LYS A 633 -30.78 16.67 -33.36
N SER A 634 -30.81 15.38 -33.06
CA SER A 634 -30.37 14.32 -33.97
C SER A 634 -31.51 13.32 -34.09
N PHE A 635 -31.91 13.05 -35.34
CA PHE A 635 -32.95 12.12 -35.80
C PHE A 635 -34.34 12.71 -36.15
N LEU A 636 -34.65 12.55 -37.45
CA LEU A 636 -35.87 12.80 -38.23
C LEU A 636 -36.12 14.26 -38.65
N ASN A 637 -36.25 14.62 -39.93
CA ASN A 637 -36.74 13.89 -41.11
C ASN A 637 -36.20 14.51 -42.42
N LEU A 638 -35.95 13.69 -43.46
CA LEU A 638 -36.71 13.70 -44.73
C LEU A 638 -36.15 12.71 -45.77
N HIS A 639 -37.00 11.72 -46.06
CA HIS A 639 -37.29 11.01 -47.32
C HIS A 639 -36.30 10.96 -48.52
N LYS A 640 -36.05 9.72 -48.94
CA LYS A 640 -36.19 9.14 -50.31
C LYS A 640 -35.90 10.05 -51.53
N ASP A 641 -34.87 9.71 -52.32
CA ASP A 641 -35.04 9.06 -53.63
C ASP A 641 -33.72 8.84 -54.41
N LYS A 642 -33.66 7.66 -55.06
CA LYS A 642 -33.01 7.31 -56.35
C LYS A 642 -31.48 7.15 -56.50
N GLU A 643 -31.12 5.87 -56.67
CA GLU A 643 -30.29 5.28 -57.73
C GLU A 643 -29.30 6.18 -58.51
N LYS A 644 -28.01 5.86 -58.43
CA LYS A 644 -27.20 5.20 -59.50
C LYS A 644 -25.72 5.08 -59.07
N THR A 645 -25.13 3.94 -59.46
CA THR A 645 -23.74 3.50 -59.37
C THR A 645 -22.78 4.38 -60.22
N PRO A 646 -21.45 4.09 -60.42
CA PRO A 646 -20.57 3.01 -59.89
C PRO A 646 -19.11 3.42 -59.50
N LYS A 647 -18.37 2.46 -58.90
CA LYS A 647 -16.92 2.06 -59.05
C LYS A 647 -15.83 3.16 -58.88
N VAL A 648 -14.67 2.95 -58.25
CA VAL A 648 -13.55 2.01 -58.56
C VAL A 648 -12.48 2.09 -57.43
N SER A 649 -11.96 0.91 -57.05
CA SER A 649 -10.68 0.47 -56.42
C SER A 649 -9.68 1.40 -55.71
N ASN A 650 -9.25 0.98 -54.49
CA ASN A 650 -7.91 0.44 -54.07
C ASN A 650 -6.59 1.01 -54.65
N PRO A 651 -5.37 0.73 -54.09
CA PRO A 651 -4.95 0.26 -52.75
C PRO A 651 -3.65 0.98 -52.22
N ALA A 652 -3.05 0.38 -51.18
CA ALA A 652 -1.80 0.66 -50.45
C ALA A 652 -0.50 0.91 -51.28
N VAL A 653 0.59 1.36 -50.61
CA VAL A 653 1.94 0.69 -50.52
C VAL A 653 3.09 1.64 -50.05
N TYR A 654 3.81 1.19 -49.01
CA TYR A 654 5.26 1.22 -48.65
C TYR A 654 6.23 2.42 -48.79
N TYR A 655 7.02 2.59 -47.70
CA TYR A 655 8.46 2.91 -47.53
C TYR A 655 9.24 3.66 -48.63
N THR A 656 10.03 4.68 -48.25
CA THR A 656 11.52 4.65 -48.23
C THR A 656 12.17 6.00 -47.85
N THR A 657 13.40 5.86 -47.35
CA THR A 657 14.46 6.80 -46.96
C THR A 657 14.80 7.97 -47.91
N SER A 658 15.22 9.12 -47.35
CA SER A 658 16.49 9.80 -47.73
C SER A 658 16.79 11.05 -46.87
N LYS A 659 18.03 11.11 -46.38
CA LYS A 659 18.75 12.28 -45.87
C LYS A 659 19.68 12.78 -46.98
N LYS A 660 19.73 14.09 -47.27
CA LYS A 660 20.94 14.97 -47.41
C LYS A 660 20.75 16.13 -48.40
N MET A 661 21.46 17.22 -48.05
CA MET A 661 21.83 18.42 -48.85
C MET A 661 20.68 19.43 -49.08
N GLY A 662 20.87 20.74 -48.96
CA GLY A 662 22.04 21.56 -48.65
C GLY A 662 21.72 23.04 -48.98
N LYS A 663 22.20 23.95 -48.11
CA LYS A 663 22.61 25.37 -48.29
C LYS A 663 21.85 26.35 -49.22
N GLN A 664 21.90 27.61 -48.75
CA GLN A 664 21.77 28.92 -49.43
C GLN A 664 20.38 29.56 -49.41
N ASP A 665 20.23 30.89 -49.33
CA ASP A 665 21.00 32.00 -48.76
C ASP A 665 20.02 33.19 -48.86
N GLN A 666 20.07 34.08 -47.87
CA GLN A 666 19.89 35.54 -47.99
C GLN A 666 18.63 36.18 -48.63
N LYS A 667 18.06 37.08 -47.79
CA LYS A 667 17.65 38.47 -48.09
C LYS A 667 16.38 38.69 -48.90
N HIS A 668 15.33 39.11 -48.17
CA HIS A 668 14.68 40.37 -48.49
C HIS A 668 14.51 41.24 -47.23
N ARG A 669 14.88 42.51 -47.39
CA ARG A 669 15.02 43.60 -46.43
C ARG A 669 13.80 44.52 -46.59
N MET A 670 13.30 45.07 -45.47
CA MET A 670 12.59 46.38 -45.36
C MET A 670 11.20 46.49 -46.05
N LYS A 671 10.20 47.23 -45.58
CA LYS A 671 10.12 48.42 -44.70
C LYS A 671 8.63 48.62 -44.34
N ASN A 672 8.36 49.07 -43.11
CA ASN A 672 7.34 50.05 -42.70
C ASN A 672 7.60 50.26 -41.18
N THR A 673 8.38 51.25 -40.70
CA THR A 673 8.02 52.69 -40.49
C THR A 673 6.56 52.90 -40.08
N GLU A 674 6.18 53.72 -39.10
CA GLU A 674 6.81 54.49 -38.02
C GLU A 674 5.65 55.32 -37.44
N THR A 675 5.55 55.41 -36.11
CA THR A 675 4.99 56.53 -35.33
C THR A 675 5.43 56.24 -33.90
N VAL A 676 6.60 56.74 -33.46
CA VAL A 676 6.85 58.08 -32.88
C VAL A 676 6.09 58.30 -31.56
N GLU A 677 6.82 58.07 -30.47
CA GLU A 677 7.07 58.93 -29.30
C GLU A 677 5.99 59.96 -28.87
N LYS A 678 5.55 59.88 -27.60
CA LYS A 678 5.84 60.87 -26.52
C LYS A 678 4.89 60.71 -25.33
N GLU A 679 5.47 60.38 -24.17
CA GLU A 679 5.21 60.91 -22.82
C GLU A 679 6.15 60.12 -21.88
N ILE A 680 7.41 60.53 -21.73
CA ILE A 680 7.94 61.60 -20.85
C ILE A 680 8.06 61.15 -19.40
N ASP A 681 9.33 61.09 -18.98
CA ASP A 681 9.83 61.20 -17.63
C ASP A 681 9.21 62.35 -16.85
N GLU A 682 8.73 62.07 -15.65
CA GLU A 682 8.85 62.92 -14.45
C GLU A 682 8.24 62.09 -13.31
N ILE A 683 9.00 61.61 -12.34
CA ILE A 683 9.42 62.40 -11.18
C ILE A 683 10.59 61.66 -10.53
N ILE A 684 11.75 62.32 -10.51
CA ILE A 684 12.73 62.40 -9.41
C ILE A 684 13.34 61.06 -8.95
N GLY A 685 14.65 60.79 -9.04
CA GLY A 685 15.79 61.71 -9.02
C GLY A 685 16.78 61.26 -7.94
N ALA A 686 18.08 61.22 -8.33
CA ALA A 686 19.29 61.37 -7.52
C ALA A 686 19.57 60.31 -6.42
N HIS A 687 20.77 59.76 -6.22
CA HIS A 687 22.16 60.22 -6.40
C HIS A 687 23.03 59.00 -6.76
N HIS A 688 23.86 58.97 -7.81
CA HIS A 688 25.16 59.64 -8.03
C HIS A 688 26.25 59.43 -6.96
N ASN A 689 27.36 58.83 -7.43
CA ASN A 689 28.78 59.11 -7.14
C ASN A 689 29.32 58.71 -5.76
N SER A 690 30.58 58.30 -5.59
CA SER A 690 31.77 58.10 -6.42
C SER A 690 32.81 57.47 -5.46
N GLU A 691 33.73 56.61 -5.88
CA GLU A 691 35.17 56.88 -6.18
C GLU A 691 35.96 55.71 -5.53
N GLN A 692 36.82 54.99 -6.25
CA GLN A 692 38.29 55.16 -6.25
C GLN A 692 38.90 55.12 -4.83
N THR A 693 39.91 54.33 -4.46
CA THR A 693 41.15 53.95 -5.16
C THR A 693 42.04 53.16 -4.18
N LYS A 694 43.09 52.53 -4.74
CA LYS A 694 44.40 52.16 -4.14
C LYS A 694 44.42 50.91 -3.24
N ASP A 695 45.01 49.79 -3.67
CA ASP A 695 46.43 49.57 -3.96
C ASP A 695 47.30 49.64 -2.70
N THR A 696 47.85 48.50 -2.26
CA THR A 696 49.28 48.28 -1.99
C THR A 696 49.57 47.13 -1.00
N THR A 697 50.61 46.37 -1.35
CA THR A 697 51.65 45.77 -0.49
C THR A 697 51.42 44.48 0.33
N LYS A 698 51.89 43.37 -0.27
CA LYS A 698 52.76 42.30 0.30
C LYS A 698 54.12 42.88 0.81
N PRO A 699 55.11 42.13 1.37
CA PRO A 699 55.20 40.75 1.93
C PRO A 699 56.08 40.63 3.23
N ASP A 700 56.45 39.38 3.57
CA ASP A 700 57.68 38.87 4.25
C ASP A 700 57.67 38.66 5.79
N LYS A 701 57.71 37.39 6.25
CA LYS A 701 58.86 36.57 6.76
C LYS A 701 59.02 36.71 8.29
N THR A 702 59.38 35.76 9.15
CA THR A 702 59.97 34.40 9.19
C THR A 702 59.93 34.00 10.70
N ILE A 703 59.92 32.73 11.16
CA ILE A 703 61.07 31.92 11.64
C ILE A 703 60.46 30.71 12.43
N SER A 704 60.63 29.46 11.96
CA SER A 704 61.33 28.28 12.57
C SER A 704 60.67 27.65 13.82
N LYS A 705 60.59 26.33 14.09
CA LYS A 705 61.20 25.03 13.67
C LYS A 705 60.33 23.96 14.42
N ASP A 706 60.00 22.77 13.94
CA ASP A 706 60.86 21.57 13.90
C ASP A 706 60.17 20.36 13.24
N GLU A 707 61.02 19.57 12.57
CA GLU A 707 61.02 18.11 12.36
C GLU A 707 60.01 17.31 11.51
N LYS A 708 60.63 16.61 10.55
CA LYS A 708 60.34 15.28 9.93
C LYS A 708 59.46 15.20 8.67
N GLN A 709 60.17 15.29 7.53
CA GLN A 709 60.15 14.41 6.34
C GLN A 709 59.40 13.06 6.55
N LYS A 710 58.75 12.39 5.61
CA LYS A 710 58.58 12.33 4.12
C LYS A 710 57.43 11.27 3.98
N GLU A 711 56.52 11.21 3.03
CA GLU A 711 56.68 11.09 1.58
C GLU A 711 55.28 11.02 0.91
N LYS A 712 54.98 12.00 0.05
CA LYS A 712 54.38 11.88 -1.31
C LYS A 712 53.77 10.52 -1.70
N LYS A 713 52.45 10.49 -1.98
CA LYS A 713 51.81 10.67 -3.32
C LYS A 713 52.15 9.60 -4.36
N LYS A 714 51.13 8.81 -4.72
CA LYS A 714 50.62 8.73 -6.09
C LYS A 714 49.10 8.81 -6.06
#